data_AF-A0A2N2FEY6-F1
#
_entry.id   AF-A0A2N2FEY6-F1
#
_cell.length_a   1.000
_cell.length_b   1.000
_cell.length_c   1.000
_cell.angle_alpha   90.00
_cell.angle_beta   90.00
_cell.angle_gamma   90.00
#
_symmetry.space_group_name_H-M   'P 1'
#
loop_
_entity.id
_entity.type
_entity.pdbx_description
1 polymer ?
#
loop_
_entity_poly.entity_id
_entity_poly.type
_entity_poly.pdbx_seq_one_letter_code
_entity_poly.pdbx_strand_id
1 'polypeptide(L)'
;MTSIDATYNPQRSSMSLFRFFRKENSCRVLVDPDGRLAQKYTNFKALLENNNEALDILAGLEQLYYGGGTFNMAAVRDACRRLSETTGELVVMLNALTGNRHQGLRGSLARVDAEMAPLFGDGTVAQRADAPLVQPLSAVDPGQTALVGGKASNMAAMRNVLGMPTPDGFAVTSAAFASILDAGGLRQAVAAQLDRASPYDLEDLDARCRVLRELIMAAEVPQAIASAIHAEVDRLEREAGAPVLLAMRSSAVGEDSQASFAGQYSTVLNVGRNGVLDAYKTVLASKYTPAAILYRLRYGLDEADTPMCVLGLIMVPSQASGVLYTADPGGQLDPEGAPALRINAVLGLGEQLVSGRATPDIFVLGRSPLRILHQEISPKAERLVTLAEGGTALQAVTGAEGERSCVSEATVLDLAARALTLEAHFHTPQDVEWAVDPSGRLLLLQSRPLEAAATVEGPAVKQENIANPVLLQGGKTAAPGAATGPAFVLGSVTSGSGTSGPGGREAMPEGAVLVVRTAAPEHAALLDKAAGIVTDVGGVASHLASVARELGLPALFDAGDATTRIPHGQVITLWADAATVYDGEVAELARTRSGRRSHVFDSPMHKRLRAALDLIAPLNLTDPEAPEFSPEGCRTIHDIVRYAHEKSMKSMFALCDVAGNEANVVRLKAGIPLVLYCVDLGGGLKPNLTTCDDVAISHVESIPMLALWSGLTHPGVSWAGGVALNAGNLLSLMASTTTTAEAPGGDSYAVISHDYVNLSAKFGYHYANIDALCGEGPGQSHVSLRFSGGVGSFSGRSLRINFLATVLGRLGYVVNVTGDLLEASLKGSDCDALTDVLDQTGRLLASSRLLDVAIGNPGQVDGMVERFFQGNYDFLGQSDRNRVPGFYSLQGDWSLETGGESPVLRQDGSKWVDGLSSGVASLAGKFMGKRYQEFLDGIEAYAYFPLAVARDVQARDADLQVEVLLQAGSIDRAGGLVFGLKNSGNYFVFRVNALEDNAVLFEFVDNRRLERAKAELPVVAGRWTRQEVQVHGNRIACRVDGQPVLEYESAKPVVGYVGLWTKADSVTQFRDLTLTVGGVPRQLITLGGPPI
;
A
#
# COMPACT_ATOMS: atom_id res chain seq x y z
N MET A 1 39.50 -17.88 -35.28
CA MET A 1 40.13 -16.98 -36.27
C MET A 1 40.21 -15.61 -35.60
N THR A 2 41.35 -14.98 -35.32
CA THR A 2 42.77 -15.15 -35.71
C THR A 2 43.62 -14.55 -34.56
N SER A 3 44.45 -15.31 -33.84
CA SER A 3 45.93 -15.38 -33.98
C SER A 3 46.64 -14.00 -34.00
N ILE A 4 47.42 -13.58 -33.01
CA ILE A 4 48.90 -13.73 -32.87
C ILE A 4 49.33 -12.80 -31.71
N ASP A 5 50.34 -13.00 -30.84
CA ASP A 5 51.02 -14.19 -30.27
C ASP A 5 51.78 -13.74 -28.99
N ALA A 6 52.38 -14.65 -28.21
CA ALA A 6 53.15 -14.33 -26.99
C ALA A 6 54.66 -14.17 -27.24
N THR A 7 55.35 -13.36 -26.42
CA THR A 7 56.81 -13.49 -26.19
C THR A 7 57.19 -13.18 -24.75
N TYR A 8 57.88 -14.13 -24.11
CA TYR A 8 58.41 -14.07 -22.76
C TYR A 8 59.94 -14.14 -22.84
N ASN A 9 60.67 -13.27 -22.16
CA ASN A 9 62.08 -13.53 -21.84
C ASN A 9 62.51 -12.77 -20.56
N PRO A 10 63.02 -13.44 -19.52
CA PRO A 10 63.41 -12.80 -18.26
C PRO A 10 64.93 -12.63 -18.13
N GLN A 11 65.41 -11.55 -17.50
CA GLN A 11 66.65 -11.62 -16.70
C GLN A 11 66.79 -10.48 -15.68
N ARG A 12 67.62 -10.73 -14.67
CA ARG A 12 67.67 -10.02 -13.38
C ARG A 12 68.66 -8.84 -13.36
N SER A 13 68.32 -7.85 -12.53
CA SER A 13 69.21 -7.18 -11.56
C SER A 13 70.54 -6.57 -12.02
N SER A 14 70.60 -5.24 -12.02
CA SER A 14 71.57 -4.56 -11.16
C SER A 14 70.94 -3.31 -10.52
N MET A 15 71.30 -3.02 -9.27
CA MET A 15 70.76 -1.89 -8.51
C MET A 15 71.29 -0.56 -9.04
N SER A 16 70.43 0.45 -9.17
CA SER A 16 70.83 1.86 -9.14
C SER A 16 70.22 2.51 -7.90
N LEU A 17 71.08 3.04 -7.03
CA LEU A 17 70.79 3.48 -5.67
C LEU A 17 70.05 4.83 -5.57
N PHE A 18 69.30 5.22 -6.63
CA PHE A 18 68.89 6.61 -6.90
C PHE A 18 67.36 6.80 -7.14
N ARG A 19 66.50 6.03 -6.48
CA ARG A 19 65.03 6.21 -6.51
C ARG A 19 64.37 6.30 -5.13
N PHE A 20 65.02 6.93 -4.15
CA PHE A 20 64.42 7.13 -2.82
C PHE A 20 63.70 8.49 -2.62
N PHE A 21 63.74 9.39 -3.61
CA PHE A 21 63.05 10.69 -3.56
C PHE A 21 62.32 11.03 -4.87
N ARG A 22 61.17 10.37 -5.08
CA ARG A 22 60.03 10.88 -5.88
C ARG A 22 58.77 10.10 -5.51
N LYS A 23 57.97 10.64 -4.58
CA LYS A 23 56.53 10.37 -4.57
C LYS A 23 55.95 11.14 -5.74
N GLU A 24 55.30 10.45 -6.68
CA GLU A 24 54.56 11.10 -7.75
C GLU A 24 53.23 11.61 -7.18
N ASN A 25 53.17 12.91 -6.87
CA ASN A 25 51.92 13.60 -6.57
C ASN A 25 51.08 13.72 -7.85
N SER A 26 50.33 12.66 -8.17
CA SER A 26 49.26 12.70 -9.17
C SER A 26 47.93 12.95 -8.46
N CYS A 27 47.35 14.13 -8.67
CA CYS A 27 46.01 14.45 -8.19
C CYS A 27 44.98 13.59 -8.93
N ARG A 28 44.04 13.00 -8.22
CA ARG A 28 42.96 12.15 -8.77
C ARG A 28 41.61 12.80 -8.50
N VAL A 29 40.66 12.63 -9.40
CA VAL A 29 39.26 13.06 -9.19
C VAL A 29 38.67 12.24 -8.04
N LEU A 30 37.90 12.89 -7.16
CA LEU A 30 37.32 12.23 -5.98
C LEU A 30 36.11 11.36 -6.29
N VAL A 31 35.35 11.73 -7.32
CA VAL A 31 34.18 10.98 -7.79
C VAL A 31 34.65 9.87 -8.73
N ASP A 32 34.43 8.61 -8.36
CA ASP A 32 34.69 7.42 -9.17
C ASP A 32 33.37 6.64 -9.36
N PRO A 33 32.53 7.02 -10.35
CA PRO A 33 31.19 6.44 -10.51
C PRO A 33 31.23 4.99 -11.00
N ASP A 34 32.32 4.57 -11.64
CA ASP A 34 32.60 3.17 -12.03
C ASP A 34 33.34 2.40 -10.90
N GLY A 35 33.56 3.05 -9.76
CA GLY A 35 34.30 2.52 -8.61
C GLY A 35 33.57 1.38 -7.90
N ARG A 36 34.35 0.50 -7.25
CA ARG A 36 33.81 -0.70 -6.57
C ARG A 36 32.78 -0.38 -5.47
N LEU A 37 32.94 0.75 -4.79
CA LEU A 37 32.00 1.21 -3.76
C LEU A 37 30.73 1.80 -4.39
N ALA A 38 30.84 2.61 -5.45
CA ALA A 38 29.71 3.15 -6.20
C ALA A 38 28.82 2.03 -6.77
N GLN A 39 29.42 1.01 -7.41
CA GLN A 39 28.67 -0.15 -7.91
C GLN A 39 27.96 -0.93 -6.79
N LYS A 40 28.54 -1.03 -5.59
CA LYS A 40 27.85 -1.64 -4.44
C LYS A 40 26.65 -0.82 -4.00
N TYR A 41 26.76 0.50 -4.00
CA TYR A 41 25.65 1.40 -3.66
C TYR A 41 24.50 1.30 -4.68
N THR A 42 24.80 1.30 -5.98
CA THR A 42 23.81 1.08 -7.04
C THR A 42 23.07 -0.25 -6.85
N ASN A 43 23.79 -1.34 -6.55
CA ASN A 43 23.19 -2.64 -6.28
C ASN A 43 22.34 -2.64 -5.00
N PHE A 44 22.70 -1.82 -4.00
CA PHE A 44 21.92 -1.67 -2.76
C PHE A 44 20.60 -0.93 -3.00
N LYS A 45 20.62 0.19 -3.74
CA LYS A 45 19.40 0.93 -4.10
C LYS A 45 18.42 0.04 -4.90
N ALA A 46 18.91 -0.65 -5.92
CA ALA A 46 18.11 -1.59 -6.71
C ALA A 46 17.54 -2.76 -5.87
N LEU A 47 18.23 -3.19 -4.82
CA LEU A 47 17.73 -4.20 -3.87
C LEU A 47 16.57 -3.67 -3.01
N LEU A 48 16.65 -2.41 -2.56
CA LEU A 48 15.59 -1.78 -1.76
C LEU A 48 14.33 -1.49 -2.60
N GLU A 49 14.50 -1.09 -3.85
CA GLU A 49 13.40 -0.91 -4.81
C GLU A 49 12.65 -2.24 -5.03
N ASN A 50 13.38 -3.33 -5.34
CA ASN A 50 12.81 -4.67 -5.47
C ASN A 50 12.18 -5.19 -4.16
N ASN A 51 12.79 -4.92 -2.99
CA ASN A 51 12.22 -5.29 -1.70
C ASN A 51 10.82 -4.68 -1.51
N ASN A 52 10.65 -3.41 -1.88
CA ASN A 52 9.39 -2.71 -1.68
C ASN A 52 8.33 -3.16 -2.69
N GLU A 53 8.67 -3.32 -3.97
CA GLU A 53 7.72 -3.89 -4.95
C GLU A 53 7.26 -5.31 -4.55
N ALA A 54 8.16 -6.15 -4.02
CA ALA A 54 7.79 -7.47 -3.52
C ALA A 54 6.78 -7.42 -2.36
N LEU A 55 6.95 -6.48 -1.41
CA LEU A 55 6.02 -6.28 -0.30
C LEU A 55 4.67 -5.70 -0.77
N ASP A 56 4.68 -4.77 -1.72
CA ASP A 56 3.45 -4.21 -2.30
C ASP A 56 2.62 -5.27 -3.05
N ILE A 57 3.28 -6.16 -3.81
CA ILE A 57 2.61 -7.27 -4.49
C ILE A 57 2.05 -8.28 -3.48
N LEU A 58 2.79 -8.62 -2.41
CA LEU A 58 2.32 -9.47 -1.32
C LEU A 58 1.06 -8.89 -0.65
N ALA A 59 1.09 -7.60 -0.28
CA ALA A 59 -0.05 -6.91 0.31
C ALA A 59 -1.27 -6.88 -0.62
N GLY A 60 -1.06 -6.68 -1.93
CA GLY A 60 -2.12 -6.75 -2.93
C GLY A 60 -2.77 -8.14 -3.03
N LEU A 61 -1.99 -9.21 -2.97
CA LEU A 61 -2.49 -10.59 -2.96
C LEU A 61 -3.25 -10.93 -1.68
N GLU A 62 -2.79 -10.47 -0.52
CA GLU A 62 -3.54 -10.58 0.74
C GLU A 62 -4.85 -9.79 0.71
N GLN A 63 -4.83 -8.56 0.17
CA GLN A 63 -6.04 -7.75 0.03
C GLN A 63 -7.07 -8.40 -0.91
N LEU A 64 -6.64 -9.04 -2.01
CA LEU A 64 -7.54 -9.81 -2.87
C LEU A 64 -8.19 -10.98 -2.11
N TYR A 65 -7.46 -11.63 -1.20
CA TYR A 65 -7.98 -12.75 -0.41
C TYR A 65 -8.94 -12.32 0.71
N TYR A 66 -8.59 -11.29 1.48
CA TYR A 66 -9.37 -10.83 2.62
C TYR A 66 -10.48 -9.83 2.25
N GLY A 67 -10.35 -9.11 1.13
CA GLY A 67 -11.27 -8.06 0.70
C GLY A 67 -12.60 -8.56 0.12
N GLY A 68 -12.74 -9.85 -0.17
CA GLY A 68 -13.98 -10.46 -0.67
C GLY A 68 -14.44 -9.98 -2.06
N GLY A 69 -13.58 -9.27 -2.79
CA GLY A 69 -13.86 -8.79 -4.14
C GLY A 69 -13.78 -9.91 -5.19
N THR A 70 -14.45 -9.72 -6.32
CA THR A 70 -14.33 -10.64 -7.46
C THR A 70 -12.96 -10.50 -8.12
N PHE A 71 -12.24 -11.59 -8.30
CA PHE A 71 -10.96 -11.63 -9.00
C PHE A 71 -10.95 -12.76 -10.05
N ASN A 72 -9.95 -12.78 -10.92
CA ASN A 72 -9.68 -13.89 -11.84
C ASN A 72 -8.32 -14.55 -11.47
N MET A 73 -8.14 -15.84 -11.80
CA MET A 73 -6.89 -16.54 -11.46
C MET A 73 -5.69 -16.10 -12.29
N ALA A 74 -5.92 -15.50 -13.47
CA ALA A 74 -4.86 -14.97 -14.32
C ALA A 74 -4.11 -13.80 -13.66
N ALA A 75 -4.84 -12.86 -13.05
CA ALA A 75 -4.27 -11.74 -12.30
C ALA A 75 -3.49 -12.22 -11.06
N VAL A 76 -4.01 -13.24 -10.35
CA VAL A 76 -3.30 -13.87 -9.23
C VAL A 76 -1.99 -14.52 -9.70
N ARG A 77 -2.05 -15.31 -10.77
CA ARG A 77 -0.88 -15.96 -11.40
C ARG A 77 0.17 -14.93 -11.84
N ASP A 78 -0.26 -13.84 -12.48
CA ASP A 78 0.63 -12.80 -12.98
C ASP A 78 1.25 -11.97 -11.85
N ALA A 79 0.51 -11.71 -10.76
CA ALA A 79 1.05 -11.11 -9.54
C ALA A 79 2.07 -12.02 -8.86
N CYS A 80 1.78 -13.32 -8.70
CA CYS A 80 2.74 -14.29 -8.17
C CYS A 80 4.00 -14.39 -9.04
N ARG A 81 3.86 -14.41 -10.38
CA ARG A 81 5.01 -14.41 -11.31
C ARG A 81 5.88 -13.17 -11.13
N ARG A 82 5.27 -11.97 -11.08
CA ARG A 82 6.00 -10.72 -10.81
C ARG A 82 6.73 -10.77 -9.47
N LEU A 83 6.05 -11.23 -8.42
CA LEU A 83 6.65 -11.39 -7.09
C LEU A 83 7.90 -12.29 -7.12
N SER A 84 7.86 -13.43 -7.82
CA SER A 84 9.03 -14.29 -7.99
C SER A 84 10.14 -13.64 -8.83
N GLU A 85 9.80 -12.90 -9.89
CA GLU A 85 10.76 -12.15 -10.72
C GLU A 85 11.49 -11.08 -9.90
N THR A 86 10.75 -10.18 -9.25
CA THR A 86 11.26 -9.12 -8.34
C THR A 86 12.12 -9.73 -7.21
N THR A 87 11.68 -10.84 -6.61
CA THR A 87 12.46 -11.56 -5.58
C THR A 87 13.75 -12.14 -6.16
N GLY A 88 13.70 -12.66 -7.39
CA GLY A 88 14.88 -13.16 -8.11
C GLY A 88 15.92 -12.08 -8.35
N GLU A 89 15.50 -10.87 -8.76
CA GLU A 89 16.39 -9.71 -8.92
C GLU A 89 17.01 -9.26 -7.58
N LEU A 90 16.21 -9.18 -6.52
CA LEU A 90 16.69 -8.91 -5.15
C LEU A 90 17.76 -9.93 -4.70
N VAL A 91 17.61 -11.21 -5.03
CA VAL A 91 18.63 -12.25 -4.77
C VAL A 91 19.89 -12.06 -5.61
N VAL A 92 19.77 -11.59 -6.86
CA VAL A 92 20.93 -11.22 -7.71
C VAL A 92 21.69 -10.04 -7.08
N MET A 93 21.00 -8.96 -6.72
CA MET A 93 21.60 -7.76 -6.14
C MET A 93 22.31 -8.04 -4.82
N LEU A 94 21.70 -8.85 -3.93
CA LEU A 94 22.32 -9.27 -2.68
C LEU A 94 23.64 -10.02 -2.92
N ASN A 95 23.66 -10.93 -3.90
CA ASN A 95 24.87 -11.69 -4.24
C ASN A 95 25.94 -10.80 -4.89
N ALA A 96 25.55 -9.84 -5.73
CA ALA A 96 26.50 -8.86 -6.29
C ALA A 96 27.13 -7.98 -5.20
N LEU A 97 26.34 -7.53 -4.22
CA LEU A 97 26.77 -6.70 -3.10
C LEU A 97 27.68 -7.45 -2.11
N THR A 98 27.34 -8.71 -1.80
CA THR A 98 28.05 -9.52 -0.78
C THR A 98 29.21 -10.36 -1.33
N GLY A 99 29.36 -10.47 -2.66
CA GLY A 99 30.39 -11.30 -3.29
C GLY A 99 30.00 -12.78 -3.39
N ASN A 100 28.77 -13.08 -3.82
CA ASN A 100 28.20 -14.41 -4.02
C ASN A 100 28.09 -15.28 -2.74
N ARG A 101 27.94 -14.67 -1.57
CA ARG A 101 27.82 -15.39 -0.28
C ARG A 101 26.44 -16.01 -0.01
N HIS A 102 25.45 -15.74 -0.85
CA HIS A 102 24.04 -16.13 -0.62
C HIS A 102 23.43 -16.83 -1.84
N GLN A 103 24.21 -17.65 -2.55
CA GLN A 103 23.72 -18.37 -3.74
C GLN A 103 22.59 -19.37 -3.45
N GLY A 104 22.53 -19.91 -2.22
CA GLY A 104 21.48 -20.86 -1.79
C GLY A 104 20.05 -20.31 -1.91
N LEU A 105 19.87 -18.98 -1.84
CA LEU A 105 18.55 -18.34 -1.99
C LEU A 105 17.90 -18.63 -3.35
N ARG A 106 18.68 -18.82 -4.43
CA ARG A 106 18.15 -19.23 -5.74
C ARG A 106 17.50 -20.62 -5.69
N GLY A 107 18.05 -21.52 -4.88
CA GLY A 107 17.46 -22.85 -4.67
C GLY A 107 16.17 -22.79 -3.86
N SER A 108 16.11 -21.91 -2.85
CA SER A 108 14.89 -21.70 -2.07
C SER A 108 13.77 -21.04 -2.88
N LEU A 109 14.07 -20.04 -3.71
CA LEU A 109 13.09 -19.44 -4.62
C LEU A 109 12.57 -20.46 -5.65
N ALA A 110 13.47 -21.17 -6.34
CA ALA A 110 13.09 -22.17 -7.35
C ALA A 110 12.27 -23.34 -6.77
N ARG A 111 12.44 -23.66 -5.48
CA ARG A 111 11.60 -24.62 -4.76
C ARG A 111 10.18 -24.08 -4.57
N VAL A 112 10.03 -22.84 -4.09
CA VAL A 112 8.71 -22.20 -3.92
C VAL A 112 8.00 -22.07 -5.26
N ASP A 113 8.68 -21.65 -6.32
CA ASP A 113 8.11 -21.59 -7.67
C ASP A 113 7.62 -22.96 -8.17
N ALA A 114 8.37 -24.03 -7.90
CA ALA A 114 8.00 -25.39 -8.29
C ALA A 114 6.82 -25.95 -7.48
N GLU A 115 6.69 -25.59 -6.20
CA GLU A 115 5.55 -25.93 -5.35
C GLU A 115 4.29 -25.11 -5.74
N MET A 116 4.46 -23.89 -6.25
CA MET A 116 3.39 -22.98 -6.63
C MET A 116 2.84 -23.24 -8.05
N ALA A 117 3.68 -23.66 -9.00
CA ALA A 117 3.30 -23.87 -10.40
C ALA A 117 2.04 -24.76 -10.63
N PRO A 118 1.82 -25.87 -9.89
CA PRO A 118 0.61 -26.69 -10.03
C PRO A 118 -0.69 -25.97 -9.66
N LEU A 119 -0.64 -24.91 -8.84
CA LEU A 119 -1.83 -24.16 -8.40
C LEU A 119 -2.47 -23.33 -9.54
N PHE A 120 -1.67 -22.99 -10.55
CA PHE A 120 -2.06 -22.20 -11.72
C PHE A 120 -2.01 -22.99 -13.04
N GLY A 121 -1.70 -24.29 -12.98
CA GLY A 121 -1.76 -25.17 -14.15
C GLY A 121 -3.20 -25.35 -14.64
N ASP A 122 -3.35 -25.76 -15.90
CA ASP A 122 -4.65 -26.16 -16.45
C ASP A 122 -5.24 -27.23 -15.53
N GLY A 123 -6.33 -26.86 -14.86
CA GLY A 123 -7.08 -27.67 -13.90
C GLY A 123 -7.72 -28.86 -14.60
N THR A 124 -6.90 -29.85 -14.95
CA THR A 124 -7.35 -31.18 -15.32
C THR A 124 -7.88 -31.85 -14.06
N VAL A 125 -9.12 -31.49 -13.70
CA VAL A 125 -10.12 -32.47 -13.28
C VAL A 125 -9.85 -33.69 -14.16
N ALA A 126 -9.42 -34.80 -13.56
CA ALA A 126 -8.79 -35.90 -14.28
C ALA A 126 -9.82 -36.59 -15.19
N GLN A 127 -10.07 -35.98 -16.34
CA GLN A 127 -10.97 -36.48 -17.35
C GLN A 127 -10.32 -37.72 -17.92
N ARG A 128 -10.86 -38.87 -17.53
CA ARG A 128 -10.40 -40.17 -17.98
C ARG A 128 -10.43 -40.15 -19.51
N ALA A 129 -9.29 -40.38 -20.15
CA ALA A 129 -9.20 -40.48 -21.61
C ALA A 129 -10.16 -41.55 -22.19
N ASP A 130 -10.56 -42.51 -21.34
CA ASP A 130 -11.52 -43.58 -21.65
C ASP A 130 -12.99 -43.24 -21.36
N ALA A 131 -13.33 -41.99 -21.00
CA ALA A 131 -14.71 -41.57 -20.72
C ALA A 131 -15.54 -41.47 -22.03
N PRO A 132 -16.83 -41.86 -22.02
CA PRO A 132 -17.68 -41.75 -23.20
C PRO A 132 -17.91 -40.27 -23.55
N LEU A 133 -17.84 -39.94 -24.85
CA LEU A 133 -18.11 -38.59 -25.37
C LEU A 133 -19.61 -38.25 -25.34
N VAL A 134 -20.46 -39.27 -25.55
CA VAL A 134 -21.92 -39.18 -25.51
C VAL A 134 -22.47 -40.46 -24.86
N GLN A 135 -23.54 -40.33 -24.07
CA GLN A 135 -24.15 -41.46 -23.34
C GLN A 135 -25.69 -41.35 -23.42
N PRO A 136 -26.42 -42.43 -23.77
CA PRO A 136 -27.88 -42.44 -23.73
C PRO A 136 -28.36 -42.24 -22.28
N LEU A 137 -29.45 -41.49 -22.09
CA LEU A 137 -29.95 -41.13 -20.76
C LEU A 137 -30.34 -42.37 -19.91
N SER A 138 -30.71 -43.47 -20.57
CA SER A 138 -30.98 -44.78 -19.93
C SER A 138 -29.75 -45.49 -19.36
N ALA A 139 -28.54 -45.11 -19.79
CA ALA A 139 -27.27 -45.65 -19.31
C ALA A 139 -26.53 -44.70 -18.36
N VAL A 140 -27.04 -43.48 -18.12
CA VAL A 140 -26.47 -42.53 -17.17
C VAL A 140 -26.76 -43.00 -15.74
N ASP A 141 -25.69 -43.13 -14.95
CA ASP A 141 -25.75 -43.34 -13.51
C ASP A 141 -25.86 -41.96 -12.81
N PRO A 142 -26.87 -41.71 -11.95
CA PRO A 142 -27.01 -40.46 -11.20
C PRO A 142 -25.80 -40.10 -10.32
N GLY A 143 -24.90 -41.02 -10.02
CA GLY A 143 -23.62 -40.70 -9.37
C GLY A 143 -22.63 -39.92 -10.26
N GLN A 144 -22.86 -39.84 -11.58
CA GLN A 144 -21.90 -39.34 -12.57
C GLN A 144 -22.06 -37.84 -12.91
N THR A 145 -22.50 -37.02 -11.96
CA THR A 145 -22.74 -35.57 -12.17
C THR A 145 -21.52 -34.81 -12.71
N ALA A 146 -20.28 -35.21 -12.40
CA ALA A 146 -19.07 -34.59 -12.97
C ALA A 146 -18.81 -34.95 -14.46
N LEU A 147 -19.46 -35.99 -14.98
CA LEU A 147 -19.35 -36.43 -16.38
C LEU A 147 -20.46 -35.84 -17.27
N VAL A 148 -21.69 -35.74 -16.75
CA VAL A 148 -22.88 -35.34 -17.53
C VAL A 148 -23.53 -34.02 -17.07
N GLY A 149 -23.09 -33.46 -15.95
CA GLY A 149 -23.68 -32.27 -15.33
C GLY A 149 -24.93 -32.53 -14.49
N GLY A 150 -25.44 -31.48 -13.84
CA GLY A 150 -26.57 -31.55 -12.90
C GLY A 150 -27.85 -32.07 -13.55
N LYS A 151 -28.37 -31.36 -14.55
CA LYS A 151 -29.66 -31.67 -15.20
C LYS A 151 -29.70 -33.08 -15.79
N ALA A 152 -28.65 -33.50 -16.50
CA ALA A 152 -28.61 -34.85 -17.06
C ALA A 152 -28.61 -35.93 -15.97
N SER A 153 -27.90 -35.70 -14.87
CA SER A 153 -27.91 -36.59 -13.69
C SER A 153 -29.29 -36.65 -13.01
N ASN A 154 -29.92 -35.50 -12.77
CA ASN A 154 -31.25 -35.43 -12.17
C ASN A 154 -32.33 -36.07 -13.08
N MET A 155 -32.23 -35.87 -14.39
CA MET A 155 -33.09 -36.55 -15.38
C MET A 155 -32.89 -38.07 -15.37
N ALA A 156 -31.65 -38.54 -15.24
CA ALA A 156 -31.35 -39.96 -15.09
C ALA A 156 -31.89 -40.52 -13.76
N ALA A 157 -31.85 -39.78 -12.66
CA ALA A 157 -32.45 -40.18 -11.38
C ALA A 157 -33.98 -40.33 -11.51
N MET A 158 -34.65 -39.31 -12.07
CA MET A 158 -36.10 -39.35 -12.32
C MET A 158 -36.50 -40.56 -13.19
N ARG A 159 -35.78 -40.81 -14.29
CA ARG A 159 -36.09 -41.91 -15.21
C ARG A 159 -35.70 -43.28 -14.67
N ASN A 160 -34.42 -43.46 -14.33
CA ASN A 160 -33.80 -44.78 -14.14
C ASN A 160 -33.98 -45.31 -12.71
N VAL A 161 -34.17 -44.42 -11.71
CA VAL A 161 -34.37 -44.80 -10.30
C VAL A 161 -35.84 -44.71 -9.90
N LEU A 162 -36.51 -43.59 -10.23
CA LEU A 162 -37.89 -43.34 -9.79
C LEU A 162 -38.97 -43.78 -10.79
N GLY A 163 -38.60 -44.15 -12.02
CA GLY A 163 -39.55 -44.57 -13.06
C GLY A 163 -40.52 -43.46 -13.48
N MET A 164 -40.14 -42.19 -13.31
CA MET A 164 -40.98 -41.05 -13.66
C MET A 164 -41.16 -40.91 -15.17
N PRO A 165 -42.30 -40.36 -15.63
CA PRO A 165 -42.53 -40.13 -17.05
C PRO A 165 -41.66 -38.95 -17.53
N THR A 166 -40.53 -39.25 -18.17
CA THR A 166 -39.64 -38.26 -18.81
C THR A 166 -39.56 -38.50 -20.32
N PRO A 167 -39.19 -37.48 -21.13
CA PRO A 167 -38.71 -37.74 -22.49
C PRO A 167 -37.41 -38.58 -22.47
N ASP A 168 -37.15 -39.32 -23.54
CA ASP A 168 -35.84 -39.96 -23.78
C ASP A 168 -34.83 -38.95 -24.37
N GLY A 169 -33.55 -39.30 -24.35
CA GLY A 169 -32.47 -38.43 -24.78
C GLY A 169 -31.07 -39.01 -24.55
N PHE A 170 -30.08 -38.14 -24.63
CA PHE A 170 -28.66 -38.43 -24.42
C PHE A 170 -27.94 -37.23 -23.78
N ALA A 171 -26.80 -37.47 -23.14
CA ALA A 171 -25.91 -36.44 -22.62
C ALA A 171 -24.58 -36.45 -23.39
N VAL A 172 -24.15 -35.28 -23.87
CA VAL A 172 -22.80 -35.01 -24.39
C VAL A 172 -21.95 -34.56 -23.21
N THR A 173 -20.83 -35.25 -22.96
CA THR A 173 -20.16 -35.24 -21.64
C THR A 173 -19.09 -34.16 -21.50
N SER A 174 -18.61 -33.96 -20.27
CA SER A 174 -17.47 -33.08 -19.98
C SER A 174 -16.18 -33.51 -20.71
N ALA A 175 -16.05 -34.80 -21.07
CA ALA A 175 -14.96 -35.31 -21.91
C ALA A 175 -15.07 -34.84 -23.37
N ALA A 176 -16.28 -34.77 -23.92
CA ALA A 176 -16.52 -34.16 -25.23
C ALA A 176 -16.25 -32.65 -25.22
N PHE A 177 -16.54 -31.97 -24.10
CA PHE A 177 -16.21 -30.55 -23.93
C PHE A 177 -14.70 -30.27 -23.92
N ALA A 178 -13.90 -31.06 -23.20
CA ALA A 178 -12.43 -30.90 -23.29
C ALA A 178 -11.92 -31.27 -24.68
N SER A 179 -12.40 -32.36 -25.29
CA SER A 179 -11.95 -32.79 -26.62
C SER A 179 -12.21 -31.75 -27.73
N ILE A 180 -13.25 -30.92 -27.63
CA ILE A 180 -13.46 -29.81 -28.58
C ILE A 180 -12.60 -28.58 -28.23
N LEU A 181 -12.33 -28.30 -26.95
CA LEU A 181 -11.39 -27.24 -26.56
C LEU A 181 -9.94 -27.58 -26.95
N ASP A 182 -9.52 -28.84 -26.86
CA ASP A 182 -8.16 -29.27 -27.22
C ASP A 182 -7.96 -29.31 -28.75
N ALA A 183 -9.04 -29.35 -29.53
CA ALA A 183 -8.99 -29.31 -30.98
C ALA A 183 -8.56 -27.93 -31.51
N GLY A 184 -7.68 -27.91 -32.51
CA GLY A 184 -7.31 -26.70 -33.25
C GLY A 184 -6.65 -25.58 -32.45
N GLY A 185 -6.22 -25.82 -31.20
CA GLY A 185 -5.68 -24.79 -30.30
C GLY A 185 -6.74 -23.91 -29.63
N LEU A 186 -8.03 -24.31 -29.68
CA LEU A 186 -9.15 -23.51 -29.17
C LEU A 186 -9.02 -23.16 -27.68
N ARG A 187 -8.53 -24.07 -26.83
CA ARG A 187 -8.23 -23.85 -25.39
C ARG A 187 -7.31 -22.64 -25.20
N GLN A 188 -6.25 -22.53 -25.99
CA GLN A 188 -5.25 -21.46 -25.88
C GLN A 188 -5.84 -20.13 -26.34
N ALA A 189 -6.67 -20.14 -27.41
CA ALA A 189 -7.38 -18.96 -27.86
C ALA A 189 -8.44 -18.47 -26.84
N VAL A 190 -9.14 -19.40 -26.18
CA VAL A 190 -10.11 -19.11 -25.10
C VAL A 190 -9.40 -18.53 -23.88
N ALA A 191 -8.34 -19.18 -23.41
CA ALA A 191 -7.54 -18.70 -22.28
C ALA A 191 -6.97 -17.29 -22.54
N ALA A 192 -6.41 -17.04 -23.72
CA ALA A 192 -5.85 -15.73 -24.08
C ALA A 192 -6.88 -14.57 -24.08
N GLN A 193 -8.18 -14.87 -24.22
CA GLN A 193 -9.24 -13.87 -24.04
C GLN A 193 -9.66 -13.74 -22.57
N LEU A 194 -9.83 -14.86 -21.86
CA LEU A 194 -10.25 -14.86 -20.45
C LEU A 194 -9.20 -14.25 -19.52
N ASP A 195 -7.91 -14.53 -19.73
CA ASP A 195 -6.80 -13.99 -18.94
C ASP A 195 -6.73 -12.45 -18.98
N ARG A 196 -7.25 -11.84 -20.06
CA ARG A 196 -7.29 -10.40 -20.27
C ARG A 196 -8.63 -9.77 -19.91
N ALA A 197 -9.63 -10.57 -19.53
CA ALA A 197 -10.97 -10.09 -19.21
C ALA A 197 -11.01 -9.56 -17.77
N SER A 198 -11.22 -8.25 -17.64
CA SER A 198 -11.44 -7.61 -16.34
C SER A 198 -12.90 -7.79 -15.91
N PRO A 199 -13.21 -8.25 -14.69
CA PRO A 199 -14.57 -8.23 -14.16
C PRO A 199 -15.08 -6.81 -13.86
N TYR A 200 -14.21 -5.80 -13.91
CA TYR A 200 -14.52 -4.40 -13.61
C TYR A 200 -14.74 -3.54 -14.86
N ASP A 201 -14.42 -4.05 -16.05
CA ASP A 201 -14.65 -3.38 -17.34
C ASP A 201 -15.67 -4.19 -18.14
N LEU A 202 -16.93 -3.75 -18.11
CA LEU A 202 -18.03 -4.47 -18.75
C LEU A 202 -18.00 -4.33 -20.28
N GLU A 203 -17.46 -3.25 -20.83
CA GLU A 203 -17.38 -3.04 -22.29
C GLU A 203 -16.29 -3.93 -22.92
N ASP A 204 -15.11 -4.00 -22.30
CA ASP A 204 -14.04 -4.92 -22.70
C ASP A 204 -14.47 -6.38 -22.51
N LEU A 205 -15.14 -6.71 -21.40
CA LEU A 205 -15.71 -8.04 -21.18
C LEU A 205 -16.71 -8.41 -22.27
N ASP A 206 -17.67 -7.54 -22.61
CA ASP A 206 -18.66 -7.77 -23.67
C ASP A 206 -18.00 -7.97 -25.05
N ALA A 207 -16.93 -7.22 -25.35
CA ALA A 207 -16.14 -7.38 -26.56
C ALA A 207 -15.43 -8.75 -26.62
N ARG A 208 -14.75 -9.14 -25.55
CA ARG A 208 -14.09 -10.46 -25.44
C ARG A 208 -15.08 -11.61 -25.49
N CYS A 209 -16.22 -11.47 -24.83
CA CYS A 209 -17.30 -12.45 -24.85
C CYS A 209 -17.84 -12.67 -26.27
N ARG A 210 -17.94 -11.62 -27.10
CA ARG A 210 -18.31 -11.77 -28.53
C ARG A 210 -17.28 -12.63 -29.28
N VAL A 211 -16.00 -12.29 -29.17
CA VAL A 211 -14.89 -13.04 -29.81
C VAL A 211 -14.87 -14.50 -29.34
N LEU A 212 -15.03 -14.76 -28.04
CA LEU A 212 -15.11 -16.11 -27.49
C LEU A 212 -16.26 -16.93 -28.10
N ARG A 213 -17.46 -16.34 -28.25
CA ARG A 213 -18.59 -17.03 -28.88
C ARG A 213 -18.37 -17.28 -30.36
N GLU A 214 -17.77 -16.33 -31.08
CA GLU A 214 -17.40 -16.50 -32.48
C GLU A 214 -16.39 -17.64 -32.68
N LEU A 215 -15.36 -17.73 -31.82
CA LEU A 215 -14.39 -18.83 -31.82
C LEU A 215 -15.06 -20.20 -31.58
N ILE A 216 -15.95 -20.32 -30.59
CA ILE A 216 -16.67 -21.57 -30.29
C ILE A 216 -17.62 -21.97 -31.43
N MET A 217 -18.30 -21.01 -32.06
CA MET A 217 -19.21 -21.29 -33.18
C MET A 217 -18.47 -21.66 -34.48
N ALA A 218 -17.29 -21.09 -34.69
CA ALA A 218 -16.41 -21.39 -35.83
C ALA A 218 -15.61 -22.70 -35.67
N ALA A 219 -15.48 -23.23 -34.44
CA ALA A 219 -14.78 -24.47 -34.19
C ALA A 219 -15.43 -25.66 -34.91
N GLU A 220 -14.59 -26.49 -35.55
CA GLU A 220 -15.03 -27.78 -36.10
C GLU A 220 -15.27 -28.77 -34.96
N VAL A 221 -16.44 -29.42 -34.93
CA VAL A 221 -16.74 -30.46 -33.95
C VAL A 221 -15.93 -31.72 -34.29
N PRO A 222 -15.07 -32.24 -33.40
CA PRO A 222 -14.31 -33.46 -33.64
C PRO A 222 -15.19 -34.62 -34.15
N GLN A 223 -14.75 -35.31 -35.19
CA GLN A 223 -15.54 -36.35 -35.88
C GLN A 223 -16.06 -37.44 -34.93
N ALA A 224 -15.29 -37.79 -33.88
CA ALA A 224 -15.72 -38.75 -32.86
C ALA A 224 -16.96 -38.27 -32.08
N ILE A 225 -17.02 -36.98 -31.72
CA ILE A 225 -18.18 -36.36 -31.05
C ILE A 225 -19.36 -36.28 -32.02
N ALA A 226 -19.13 -35.80 -33.26
CA ALA A 226 -20.18 -35.67 -34.26
C ALA A 226 -20.83 -37.03 -34.60
N SER A 227 -20.03 -38.08 -34.80
CA SER A 227 -20.51 -39.45 -35.01
C SER A 227 -21.27 -40.00 -33.80
N ALA A 228 -20.80 -39.73 -32.57
CA ALA A 228 -21.47 -40.20 -31.36
C ALA A 228 -22.83 -39.51 -31.13
N ILE A 229 -22.94 -38.20 -31.39
CA ILE A 229 -24.21 -37.46 -31.33
C ILE A 229 -25.18 -38.03 -32.38
N HIS A 230 -24.74 -38.20 -33.63
CA HIS A 230 -25.62 -38.74 -34.68
C HIS A 230 -26.05 -40.19 -34.41
N ALA A 231 -25.21 -41.03 -33.81
CA ALA A 231 -25.57 -42.39 -33.43
C ALA A 231 -26.70 -42.44 -32.38
N GLU A 232 -26.73 -41.50 -31.44
CA GLU A 232 -27.85 -41.37 -30.50
C GLU A 232 -29.11 -40.79 -31.16
N VAL A 233 -28.99 -39.85 -32.11
CA VAL A 233 -30.13 -39.44 -32.94
C VAL A 233 -30.70 -40.64 -33.71
N ASP A 234 -29.86 -41.43 -34.36
CA ASP A 234 -30.25 -42.66 -35.07
C ASP A 234 -30.88 -43.71 -34.14
N ARG A 235 -30.54 -43.71 -32.85
CA ARG A 235 -31.21 -44.55 -31.84
C ARG A 235 -32.62 -44.04 -31.56
N LEU A 236 -32.77 -42.76 -31.24
CA LEU A 236 -34.06 -42.15 -30.93
C LEU A 236 -35.03 -42.22 -32.12
N GLU A 237 -34.56 -41.97 -33.35
CA GLU A 237 -35.39 -42.08 -34.57
C GLU A 237 -35.86 -43.52 -34.84
N ARG A 238 -35.01 -44.53 -34.59
CA ARG A 238 -35.41 -45.95 -34.71
C ARG A 238 -36.40 -46.40 -33.64
N GLU A 239 -36.25 -45.91 -32.41
CA GLU A 239 -37.15 -46.23 -31.30
C GLU A 239 -38.51 -45.52 -31.44
N ALA A 240 -38.53 -44.29 -31.95
CA ALA A 240 -39.76 -43.55 -32.26
C ALA A 240 -40.46 -44.03 -33.55
N GLY A 241 -39.72 -44.63 -34.49
CA GLY A 241 -40.22 -45.05 -35.81
C GLY A 241 -40.42 -43.89 -36.79
N ALA A 242 -39.92 -42.69 -36.47
CA ALA A 242 -40.04 -41.47 -37.24
C ALA A 242 -38.87 -40.50 -36.92
N PRO A 243 -38.58 -39.50 -37.77
CA PRO A 243 -37.63 -38.45 -37.43
C PRO A 243 -38.02 -37.73 -36.14
N VAL A 244 -37.03 -37.40 -35.30
CA VAL A 244 -37.25 -36.71 -34.02
C VAL A 244 -36.67 -35.30 -34.04
N LEU A 245 -37.32 -34.40 -33.31
CA LEU A 245 -36.80 -33.07 -32.99
C LEU A 245 -36.33 -33.08 -31.54
N LEU A 246 -35.27 -32.32 -31.24
CA LEU A 246 -34.60 -32.32 -29.94
C LEU A 246 -34.63 -30.95 -29.26
N ALA A 247 -34.67 -30.95 -27.93
CA ALA A 247 -34.29 -29.80 -27.10
C ALA A 247 -32.84 -30.01 -26.62
N MET A 248 -31.92 -29.15 -27.06
CA MET A 248 -30.52 -29.17 -26.64
C MET A 248 -30.34 -28.16 -25.48
N ARG A 249 -30.12 -28.65 -24.27
CA ARG A 249 -30.07 -27.87 -23.02
C ARG A 249 -28.66 -27.88 -22.43
N SER A 250 -28.27 -26.78 -21.77
CA SER A 250 -27.09 -26.78 -20.89
C SER A 250 -27.23 -27.79 -19.75
N SER A 251 -26.14 -28.46 -19.42
CA SER A 251 -25.98 -29.30 -18.22
C SER A 251 -24.53 -29.11 -17.74
N ALA A 252 -24.15 -27.89 -17.37
CA ALA A 252 -22.81 -27.64 -16.85
C ALA A 252 -22.58 -28.37 -15.52
N VAL A 253 -21.34 -28.77 -15.26
CA VAL A 253 -20.96 -29.28 -13.93
C VAL A 253 -21.04 -28.10 -12.95
N GLY A 254 -21.79 -28.29 -11.86
CA GLY A 254 -22.14 -27.24 -10.91
C GLY A 254 -23.43 -26.48 -11.23
N GLU A 255 -24.09 -26.70 -12.38
CA GLU A 255 -25.27 -25.90 -12.79
C GLU A 255 -26.44 -25.97 -11.78
N ASP A 256 -26.71 -27.12 -11.18
CA ASP A 256 -27.78 -27.30 -10.17
C ASP A 256 -27.21 -27.41 -8.74
N SER A 257 -26.18 -26.61 -8.40
CA SER A 257 -25.54 -26.58 -7.07
C SER A 257 -25.84 -25.28 -6.30
N GLN A 258 -25.08 -24.96 -5.23
CA GLN A 258 -25.21 -23.70 -4.46
C GLN A 258 -25.02 -22.44 -5.33
N ALA A 259 -24.33 -22.56 -6.45
CA ALA A 259 -24.46 -21.64 -7.56
C ALA A 259 -25.48 -22.29 -8.53
N SER A 260 -26.73 -21.80 -8.58
CA SER A 260 -27.79 -22.46 -9.36
C SER A 260 -27.79 -22.13 -10.86
N PHE A 261 -26.86 -21.26 -11.31
CA PHE A 261 -26.57 -20.90 -12.72
C PHE A 261 -27.78 -20.56 -13.60
N ALA A 262 -28.94 -20.35 -12.99
CA ALA A 262 -30.23 -20.49 -13.66
C ALA A 262 -30.33 -19.53 -14.83
N GLY A 263 -30.88 -19.97 -15.97
CA GLY A 263 -31.14 -19.08 -17.12
C GLY A 263 -29.94 -18.32 -17.73
N GLN A 264 -28.70 -18.57 -17.29
CA GLN A 264 -27.49 -17.93 -17.84
C GLN A 264 -27.02 -18.59 -19.14
N TYR A 265 -27.29 -19.88 -19.27
CA TYR A 265 -26.91 -20.70 -20.41
C TYR A 265 -28.07 -20.92 -21.38
N SER A 266 -27.74 -21.08 -22.66
CA SER A 266 -28.74 -21.20 -23.72
C SER A 266 -29.34 -22.59 -23.79
N THR A 267 -30.63 -22.65 -24.10
CA THR A 267 -31.31 -23.85 -24.57
C THR A 267 -31.75 -23.60 -26.01
N VAL A 268 -31.56 -24.59 -26.90
CA VAL A 268 -32.01 -24.53 -28.29
C VAL A 268 -33.14 -25.54 -28.46
N LEU A 269 -34.36 -25.05 -28.67
CA LEU A 269 -35.55 -25.89 -28.76
C LEU A 269 -35.84 -26.35 -30.19
N ASN A 270 -36.45 -27.53 -30.29
CA ASN A 270 -37.04 -28.07 -31.51
C ASN A 270 -36.05 -28.17 -32.70
N VAL A 271 -34.89 -28.77 -32.47
CA VAL A 271 -33.79 -28.90 -33.42
C VAL A 271 -33.83 -30.26 -34.13
N GLY A 272 -33.80 -30.27 -35.45
CA GLY A 272 -33.72 -31.50 -36.26
C GLY A 272 -32.29 -32.00 -36.49
N ARG A 273 -32.18 -33.22 -37.05
CA ARG A 273 -30.93 -33.96 -37.31
C ARG A 273 -29.78 -33.12 -37.91
N ASN A 274 -30.08 -32.21 -38.84
CA ASN A 274 -29.07 -31.38 -39.51
C ASN A 274 -28.57 -30.20 -38.66
N GLY A 275 -29.35 -29.73 -37.69
CA GLY A 275 -28.99 -28.59 -36.83
C GLY A 275 -28.36 -28.98 -35.48
N VAL A 276 -28.31 -30.27 -35.15
CA VAL A 276 -27.92 -30.74 -33.80
C VAL A 276 -26.50 -30.34 -33.39
N LEU A 277 -25.56 -30.29 -34.34
CA LEU A 277 -24.17 -29.90 -34.07
C LEU A 277 -24.00 -28.38 -33.87
N ASP A 278 -24.75 -27.57 -34.62
CA ASP A 278 -24.76 -26.11 -34.40
C ASP A 278 -25.50 -25.75 -33.11
N ALA A 279 -26.55 -26.47 -32.76
CA ALA A 279 -27.21 -26.35 -31.46
C ALA A 279 -26.27 -26.75 -30.30
N TYR A 280 -25.49 -27.83 -30.44
CA TYR A 280 -24.44 -28.22 -29.49
C TYR A 280 -23.42 -27.08 -29.29
N LYS A 281 -22.83 -26.55 -30.38
CA LYS A 281 -21.91 -25.39 -30.30
C LYS A 281 -22.57 -24.15 -29.69
N THR A 282 -23.85 -23.89 -29.98
CA THR A 282 -24.60 -22.76 -29.41
C THR A 282 -24.73 -22.88 -27.88
N VAL A 283 -25.00 -24.09 -27.37
CA VAL A 283 -25.02 -24.33 -25.91
C VAL A 283 -23.62 -24.14 -25.33
N LEU A 284 -22.55 -24.62 -25.97
CA LEU A 284 -21.17 -24.38 -25.52
C LEU A 284 -20.81 -22.88 -25.50
N ALA A 285 -21.16 -22.15 -26.56
CA ALA A 285 -20.90 -20.71 -26.68
C ALA A 285 -21.59 -19.91 -25.58
N SER A 286 -22.75 -20.36 -25.10
CA SER A 286 -23.46 -19.72 -23.98
C SER A 286 -22.67 -19.68 -22.67
N LYS A 287 -21.65 -20.54 -22.50
CA LYS A 287 -20.70 -20.48 -21.37
C LYS A 287 -19.94 -19.15 -21.30
N TYR A 288 -19.77 -18.50 -22.45
CA TYR A 288 -19.00 -17.27 -22.66
C TYR A 288 -19.92 -16.08 -22.97
N THR A 289 -21.08 -16.00 -22.31
CA THR A 289 -21.81 -14.73 -22.15
C THR A 289 -21.21 -13.92 -21.00
N PRO A 290 -21.34 -12.57 -21.01
CA PRO A 290 -20.80 -11.71 -19.96
C PRO A 290 -21.37 -12.06 -18.59
N ALA A 291 -22.69 -12.26 -18.51
CA ALA A 291 -23.39 -12.65 -17.29
C ALA A 291 -22.94 -14.02 -16.77
N ALA A 292 -22.70 -15.01 -17.65
CA ALA A 292 -22.19 -16.32 -17.26
C ALA A 292 -20.71 -16.33 -16.84
N ILE A 293 -19.89 -15.35 -17.27
CA ILE A 293 -18.51 -15.18 -16.78
C ILE A 293 -18.53 -14.49 -15.41
N LEU A 294 -19.23 -13.35 -15.28
CA LEU A 294 -19.32 -12.61 -14.02
C LEU A 294 -19.90 -13.47 -12.89
N TYR A 295 -20.95 -14.25 -13.18
CA TYR A 295 -21.55 -15.17 -12.21
C TYR A 295 -20.55 -16.24 -11.74
N ARG A 296 -19.72 -16.81 -12.63
CA ARG A 296 -18.65 -17.75 -12.23
C ARG A 296 -17.60 -17.09 -11.35
N LEU A 297 -17.11 -15.91 -11.75
CA LEU A 297 -16.12 -15.17 -10.97
C LEU A 297 -16.66 -14.74 -9.59
N ARG A 298 -17.96 -14.42 -9.47
CA ARG A 298 -18.63 -14.14 -8.18
C ARG A 298 -18.58 -15.33 -7.22
N TYR A 299 -18.85 -16.53 -7.71
CA TYR A 299 -18.71 -17.77 -6.93
C TYR A 299 -17.26 -18.28 -6.87
N GLY A 300 -16.28 -17.51 -7.37
CA GLY A 300 -14.87 -17.89 -7.46
C GLY A 300 -14.66 -19.25 -8.14
N LEU A 301 -15.33 -19.42 -9.28
CA LEU A 301 -15.25 -20.55 -10.20
C LEU A 301 -14.58 -20.09 -11.51
N ASP A 302 -13.68 -20.90 -12.03
CA ASP A 302 -12.88 -20.60 -13.21
C ASP A 302 -13.45 -21.31 -14.48
N GLU A 303 -12.74 -21.23 -15.60
CA GLU A 303 -13.06 -21.95 -16.83
C GLU A 303 -13.16 -23.46 -16.59
N ALA A 304 -12.10 -24.03 -16.00
CA ALA A 304 -11.94 -25.46 -15.78
C ALA A 304 -12.83 -26.04 -14.67
N ASP A 305 -13.30 -25.22 -13.72
CA ASP A 305 -14.16 -25.67 -12.61
C ASP A 305 -15.60 -25.98 -13.08
N THR A 306 -16.00 -25.50 -14.27
CA THR A 306 -17.39 -25.53 -14.76
C THR A 306 -17.54 -26.12 -16.18
N PRO A 307 -17.04 -27.33 -16.48
CA PRO A 307 -17.14 -27.90 -17.82
C PRO A 307 -18.60 -28.03 -18.28
N MET A 308 -18.86 -27.61 -19.52
CA MET A 308 -20.21 -27.55 -20.09
C MET A 308 -20.57 -28.90 -20.73
N CYS A 309 -21.47 -29.66 -20.10
CA CYS A 309 -22.10 -30.82 -20.73
C CYS A 309 -23.41 -30.37 -21.39
N VAL A 310 -23.94 -31.15 -22.34
CA VAL A 310 -25.16 -30.80 -23.09
C VAL A 310 -26.14 -31.96 -23.05
N LEU A 311 -27.36 -31.70 -22.60
CA LEU A 311 -28.45 -32.66 -22.53
C LEU A 311 -29.37 -32.50 -23.75
N GLY A 312 -29.42 -33.51 -24.62
CA GLY A 312 -30.36 -33.58 -25.73
C GLY A 312 -31.56 -34.45 -25.37
N LEU A 313 -32.76 -33.86 -25.29
CA LEU A 313 -34.02 -34.58 -25.03
C LEU A 313 -34.91 -34.58 -26.27
N ILE A 314 -35.74 -35.60 -26.46
CA ILE A 314 -36.85 -35.54 -27.43
C ILE A 314 -37.74 -34.35 -27.10
N MET A 315 -38.00 -33.50 -28.09
CA MET A 315 -38.83 -32.31 -27.95
C MET A 315 -40.29 -32.71 -27.69
N VAL A 316 -40.89 -32.16 -26.63
CA VAL A 316 -42.31 -32.36 -26.33
C VAL A 316 -43.12 -31.24 -26.98
N PRO A 317 -44.03 -31.54 -27.94
CA PRO A 317 -44.92 -30.54 -28.54
C PRO A 317 -46.07 -30.21 -27.57
N SER A 318 -45.75 -29.47 -26.51
CA SER A 318 -46.63 -29.28 -25.35
C SER A 318 -47.93 -28.56 -25.69
N GLN A 319 -49.07 -29.09 -25.25
CA GLN A 319 -50.34 -28.34 -25.21
C GLN A 319 -50.33 -27.33 -24.06
N ALA A 320 -49.81 -27.76 -22.91
CA ALA A 320 -49.55 -26.94 -21.74
C ALA A 320 -48.24 -27.35 -21.11
N SER A 321 -47.57 -26.43 -20.43
CA SER A 321 -46.36 -26.69 -19.66
C SER A 321 -46.21 -25.69 -18.53
N GLY A 322 -45.28 -25.93 -17.63
CA GLY A 322 -45.15 -25.08 -16.46
C GLY A 322 -44.02 -25.46 -15.52
N VAL A 323 -44.08 -24.82 -14.36
CA VAL A 323 -43.16 -25.03 -13.24
C VAL A 323 -43.98 -25.33 -11.99
N LEU A 324 -43.54 -26.33 -11.22
CA LEU A 324 -44.06 -26.65 -9.90
C LEU A 324 -42.98 -26.42 -8.85
N TYR A 325 -43.35 -25.79 -7.75
CA TYR A 325 -42.58 -25.73 -6.51
C TYR A 325 -43.26 -26.58 -5.43
N THR A 326 -42.53 -27.51 -4.80
CA THR A 326 -43.10 -28.33 -3.73
C THR A 326 -43.24 -27.57 -2.41
N ALA A 327 -42.56 -26.43 -2.28
CA ALA A 327 -42.80 -25.41 -1.26
C ALA A 327 -42.97 -24.05 -1.95
N ASP A 328 -44.03 -23.30 -1.64
CA ASP A 328 -44.31 -22.00 -2.26
C ASP A 328 -43.15 -21.00 -2.01
N PRO A 329 -42.54 -20.40 -3.06
CA PRO A 329 -41.43 -19.47 -2.91
C PRO A 329 -41.78 -18.18 -2.15
N GLY A 330 -43.06 -17.81 -2.05
CA GLY A 330 -43.55 -16.70 -1.24
C GLY A 330 -43.75 -17.06 0.24
N GLY A 331 -43.44 -18.30 0.65
CA GLY A 331 -43.58 -18.76 2.03
C GLY A 331 -45.02 -19.13 2.44
N GLN A 332 -45.94 -19.30 1.48
CA GLN A 332 -47.32 -19.67 1.80
C GLN A 332 -47.41 -21.05 2.46
N LEU A 333 -48.03 -21.10 3.65
CA LEU A 333 -48.37 -22.35 4.34
C LEU A 333 -49.76 -22.86 3.94
N ASP A 334 -49.95 -24.17 4.01
CA ASP A 334 -51.24 -24.82 3.95
C ASP A 334 -51.99 -24.76 5.31
N PRO A 335 -53.30 -25.05 5.36
CA PRO A 335 -54.08 -24.99 6.60
C PRO A 335 -53.59 -25.91 7.73
N GLU A 336 -52.77 -26.90 7.39
CA GLU A 336 -52.14 -27.86 8.28
C GLU A 336 -50.77 -27.36 8.79
N GLY A 337 -50.28 -26.21 8.32
CA GLY A 337 -49.07 -25.53 8.78
C GLY A 337 -47.78 -25.94 8.05
N ALA A 338 -47.87 -26.72 6.97
CA ALA A 338 -46.74 -27.11 6.14
C ALA A 338 -46.61 -26.19 4.91
N PRO A 339 -45.45 -26.11 4.22
CA PRO A 339 -45.34 -25.28 3.01
C PRO A 339 -46.29 -25.75 1.91
N ALA A 340 -47.16 -24.88 1.41
CA ALA A 340 -48.07 -25.23 0.32
C ALA A 340 -47.27 -25.53 -0.97
N LEU A 341 -47.78 -26.39 -1.85
CA LEU A 341 -47.23 -26.52 -3.21
C LEU A 341 -47.79 -25.43 -4.10
N ARG A 342 -47.00 -25.00 -5.10
CA ARG A 342 -47.43 -24.05 -6.12
C ARG A 342 -47.13 -24.54 -7.52
N ILE A 343 -48.11 -24.42 -8.41
CA ILE A 343 -47.99 -24.77 -9.83
C ILE A 343 -48.33 -23.54 -10.66
N ASN A 344 -47.42 -23.18 -11.57
CA ASN A 344 -47.62 -22.11 -12.55
C ASN A 344 -47.69 -22.76 -13.94
N ALA A 345 -48.77 -22.57 -14.68
CA ALA A 345 -49.03 -23.22 -15.98
C ALA A 345 -49.29 -22.21 -17.10
N VAL A 346 -48.78 -22.51 -18.30
CA VAL A 346 -49.01 -21.75 -19.55
C VAL A 346 -49.42 -22.68 -20.69
N LEU A 347 -50.07 -22.12 -21.71
CA LEU A 347 -50.35 -22.82 -22.97
C LEU A 347 -49.09 -22.88 -23.84
N GLY A 348 -48.86 -24.00 -24.52
CA GLY A 348 -47.68 -24.22 -25.35
C GLY A 348 -46.42 -24.54 -24.53
N LEU A 349 -45.27 -24.07 -25.02
CA LEU A 349 -43.94 -24.27 -24.44
C LEU A 349 -43.62 -23.27 -23.31
N GLY A 350 -42.96 -23.77 -22.25
CA GLY A 350 -42.77 -23.05 -20.99
C GLY A 350 -41.69 -21.97 -20.97
N GLU A 351 -40.95 -21.77 -22.06
CA GLU A 351 -39.88 -20.76 -22.16
C GLU A 351 -40.39 -19.33 -21.84
N GLN A 352 -41.61 -19.01 -22.26
CA GLN A 352 -42.29 -17.74 -21.97
C GLN A 352 -42.57 -17.53 -20.47
N LEU A 353 -42.76 -18.61 -19.70
CA LEU A 353 -42.94 -18.55 -18.25
C LEU A 353 -41.60 -18.34 -17.54
N VAL A 354 -40.58 -19.14 -17.88
CA VAL A 354 -39.24 -19.07 -17.25
C VAL A 354 -38.55 -17.72 -17.54
N SER A 355 -38.75 -17.17 -18.74
CA SER A 355 -38.27 -15.83 -19.11
C SER A 355 -39.11 -14.67 -18.54
N GLY A 356 -40.20 -14.96 -17.81
CA GLY A 356 -41.05 -13.96 -17.17
C GLY A 356 -41.89 -13.10 -18.12
N ARG A 357 -42.15 -13.60 -19.35
CA ARG A 357 -42.86 -12.88 -20.42
C ARG A 357 -44.35 -13.21 -20.52
N ALA A 358 -44.79 -14.35 -20.01
CA ALA A 358 -46.20 -14.75 -19.95
C ALA A 358 -46.75 -14.80 -18.52
N THR A 359 -48.03 -14.43 -18.37
CA THR A 359 -48.79 -14.55 -17.12
C THR A 359 -49.38 -15.97 -17.01
N PRO A 360 -49.01 -16.78 -16.00
CA PRO A 360 -49.50 -18.15 -15.85
C PRO A 360 -50.87 -18.24 -15.18
N ASP A 361 -51.50 -19.40 -15.33
CA ASP A 361 -52.48 -19.90 -14.36
C ASP A 361 -51.73 -20.38 -13.11
N ILE A 362 -52.24 -20.06 -11.92
CA ILE A 362 -51.62 -20.38 -10.64
C ILE A 362 -52.53 -21.31 -9.85
N PHE A 363 -51.98 -22.42 -9.35
CA PHE A 363 -52.65 -23.34 -8.44
C PHE A 363 -51.82 -23.46 -7.16
N VAL A 364 -52.48 -23.38 -6.00
CA VAL A 364 -51.86 -23.61 -4.69
C VAL A 364 -52.52 -24.84 -4.07
N LEU A 365 -51.71 -25.78 -3.57
CA LEU A 365 -52.18 -27.07 -3.03
C LEU A 365 -51.68 -27.34 -1.61
N GLY A 366 -52.53 -27.95 -0.80
CA GLY A 366 -52.15 -28.47 0.51
C GLY A 366 -51.44 -29.82 0.39
N ARG A 367 -50.51 -30.12 1.29
CA ARG A 367 -49.68 -31.33 1.22
C ARG A 367 -50.44 -32.60 1.62
N SER A 368 -51.32 -32.53 2.61
CA SER A 368 -52.02 -33.70 3.15
C SER A 368 -53.37 -33.34 3.79
N PRO A 369 -54.51 -33.84 3.27
CA PRO A 369 -54.68 -34.51 1.98
C PRO A 369 -54.38 -33.57 0.81
N LEU A 370 -53.83 -34.12 -0.27
CA LEU A 370 -53.52 -33.39 -1.49
C LEU A 370 -54.80 -32.82 -2.13
N ARG A 371 -54.95 -31.49 -2.10
CA ARG A 371 -56.14 -30.78 -2.61
C ARG A 371 -55.76 -29.38 -3.10
N ILE A 372 -56.48 -28.88 -4.11
CA ILE A 372 -56.36 -27.48 -4.53
C ILE A 372 -56.98 -26.60 -3.44
N LEU A 373 -56.21 -25.63 -2.94
CA LEU A 373 -56.62 -24.62 -1.96
C LEU A 373 -57.04 -23.32 -2.64
N HIS A 374 -56.34 -22.96 -3.73
CA HIS A 374 -56.57 -21.74 -4.49
C HIS A 374 -56.21 -21.95 -5.96
N GLN A 375 -56.92 -21.25 -6.85
CA GLN A 375 -56.72 -21.26 -8.29
C GLN A 375 -56.99 -19.87 -8.88
N GLU A 376 -56.03 -19.33 -9.61
CA GLU A 376 -56.07 -18.05 -10.34
C GLU A 376 -55.87 -18.37 -11.83
N ILE A 377 -56.86 -18.08 -12.68
CA ILE A 377 -56.79 -18.32 -14.13
C ILE A 377 -56.57 -16.98 -14.84
N SER A 378 -55.46 -16.88 -15.57
CA SER A 378 -55.02 -15.65 -16.24
C SER A 378 -55.45 -15.64 -17.71
N PRO A 379 -55.84 -14.49 -18.29
CA PRO A 379 -56.06 -14.40 -19.73
C PRO A 379 -54.78 -14.62 -20.52
N LYS A 380 -54.78 -15.57 -21.45
CA LYS A 380 -53.62 -15.96 -22.25
C LYS A 380 -53.80 -15.49 -23.69
N ALA A 381 -53.05 -14.46 -24.09
CA ALA A 381 -53.15 -13.84 -25.42
C ALA A 381 -52.34 -14.56 -26.52
N GLU A 382 -51.27 -15.27 -26.14
CA GLU A 382 -50.39 -15.99 -27.06
C GLU A 382 -49.84 -17.27 -26.40
N ARG A 383 -49.37 -18.20 -27.23
CA ARG A 383 -48.63 -19.40 -26.83
C ARG A 383 -47.43 -19.63 -27.74
N LEU A 384 -46.36 -20.20 -27.20
CA LEU A 384 -45.19 -20.62 -27.97
C LEU A 384 -45.38 -22.06 -28.45
N VAL A 385 -45.25 -22.32 -29.76
CA VAL A 385 -45.45 -23.65 -30.37
C VAL A 385 -44.22 -24.11 -31.16
N THR A 386 -44.06 -25.43 -31.27
CA THR A 386 -43.07 -26.09 -32.14
C THR A 386 -43.49 -26.04 -33.60
N LEU A 387 -42.54 -25.77 -34.51
CA LEU A 387 -42.73 -25.87 -35.96
C LEU A 387 -42.31 -27.26 -36.48
N ALA A 388 -42.97 -27.76 -37.52
CA ALA A 388 -42.70 -29.11 -38.06
C ALA A 388 -41.27 -29.27 -38.65
N GLU A 389 -40.74 -28.21 -39.27
CA GLU A 389 -39.40 -28.18 -39.87
C GLU A 389 -38.29 -27.82 -38.85
N GLY A 390 -38.65 -27.67 -37.57
CA GLY A 390 -37.76 -27.19 -36.50
C GLY A 390 -37.93 -25.71 -36.15
N GLY A 391 -37.46 -25.33 -34.95
CA GLY A 391 -37.66 -24.00 -34.35
C GLY A 391 -39.05 -23.78 -33.75
N THR A 392 -39.30 -22.58 -33.22
CA THR A 392 -40.51 -22.23 -32.47
C THR A 392 -41.15 -20.93 -32.96
N ALA A 393 -42.46 -20.80 -32.85
CA ALA A 393 -43.19 -19.58 -33.20
C ALA A 393 -44.22 -19.20 -32.13
N LEU A 394 -44.45 -17.88 -31.96
CA LEU A 394 -45.58 -17.38 -31.20
C LEU A 394 -46.87 -17.47 -32.02
N GLN A 395 -47.91 -18.01 -31.41
CA GLN A 395 -49.25 -18.12 -31.98
C GLN A 395 -50.25 -17.39 -31.08
N ALA A 396 -51.00 -16.44 -31.64
CA ALA A 396 -52.09 -15.78 -30.92
C ALA A 396 -53.18 -16.80 -30.52
N VAL A 397 -53.62 -16.72 -29.27
CA VAL A 397 -54.73 -17.51 -28.73
C VAL A 397 -55.99 -16.64 -28.81
N THR A 398 -57.11 -17.19 -29.27
CA THR A 398 -58.32 -16.41 -29.56
C THR A 398 -59.57 -17.00 -28.94
N GLY A 399 -60.48 -16.13 -28.48
CA GLY A 399 -61.74 -16.52 -27.86
C GLY A 399 -61.55 -17.32 -26.57
N ALA A 400 -62.51 -18.19 -26.28
CA ALA A 400 -62.63 -18.91 -25.00
C ALA A 400 -61.50 -19.91 -24.69
N GLU A 401 -60.51 -20.10 -25.55
CA GLU A 401 -59.31 -20.91 -25.25
C GLU A 401 -58.38 -20.16 -24.28
N GLY A 402 -58.19 -18.85 -24.47
CA GLY A 402 -57.28 -18.03 -23.65
C GLY A 402 -57.79 -17.75 -22.24
N GLU A 403 -59.10 -17.88 -22.01
CA GLU A 403 -59.78 -17.69 -20.73
C GLU A 403 -59.92 -18.98 -19.91
N ARG A 404 -59.60 -20.14 -20.50
CA ARG A 404 -59.68 -21.44 -19.81
C ARG A 404 -58.38 -21.74 -19.04
N SER A 405 -58.51 -22.67 -18.09
CA SER A 405 -57.36 -23.29 -17.43
C SER A 405 -56.49 -24.07 -18.42
N CYS A 406 -55.17 -23.92 -18.33
CA CYS A 406 -54.19 -24.65 -19.14
C CYS A 406 -54.24 -26.17 -18.94
N VAL A 407 -54.63 -26.62 -17.74
CA VAL A 407 -54.60 -28.03 -17.33
C VAL A 407 -55.85 -28.43 -16.54
N SER A 408 -56.14 -29.73 -16.54
CA SER A 408 -57.24 -30.31 -15.75
C SER A 408 -56.85 -30.50 -14.28
N GLU A 409 -57.82 -30.44 -13.37
CA GLU A 409 -57.61 -30.70 -11.93
C GLU A 409 -56.94 -32.07 -11.67
N ALA A 410 -57.30 -33.10 -12.44
CA ALA A 410 -56.65 -34.42 -12.36
C ALA A 410 -55.16 -34.36 -12.72
N THR A 411 -54.77 -33.54 -13.71
CA THR A 411 -53.38 -33.30 -14.09
C THR A 411 -52.62 -32.56 -12.98
N VAL A 412 -53.25 -31.55 -12.38
CA VAL A 412 -52.68 -30.77 -11.26
C VAL A 412 -52.37 -31.68 -10.06
N LEU A 413 -53.30 -32.57 -9.71
CA LEU A 413 -53.13 -33.52 -8.60
C LEU A 413 -52.11 -34.63 -8.90
N ASP A 414 -52.08 -35.21 -10.10
CA ASP A 414 -51.07 -36.22 -10.49
C ASP A 414 -49.66 -35.62 -10.49
N LEU A 415 -49.50 -34.40 -11.03
CA LEU A 415 -48.24 -33.67 -11.02
C LEU A 415 -47.75 -33.38 -9.58
N ALA A 416 -48.64 -32.91 -8.71
CA ALA A 416 -48.31 -32.62 -7.32
C ALA A 416 -47.91 -33.90 -6.54
N ALA A 417 -48.58 -35.03 -6.76
CA ALA A 417 -48.20 -36.32 -6.16
C ALA A 417 -46.81 -36.81 -6.63
N ARG A 418 -46.51 -36.66 -7.93
CA ARG A 418 -45.17 -36.97 -8.47
C ARG A 418 -44.09 -36.08 -7.88
N ALA A 419 -44.36 -34.79 -7.74
CA ALA A 419 -43.38 -33.85 -7.20
C ALA A 419 -43.09 -34.07 -5.70
N LEU A 420 -44.08 -34.46 -4.89
CA LEU A 420 -43.82 -34.91 -3.50
C LEU A 420 -42.96 -36.17 -3.45
N THR A 421 -43.05 -37.05 -4.46
CA THR A 421 -42.15 -38.20 -4.58
C THR A 421 -40.72 -37.78 -4.93
N LEU A 422 -40.54 -36.71 -5.71
CA LEU A 422 -39.22 -36.10 -5.97
C LEU A 422 -38.64 -35.46 -4.70
N GLU A 423 -39.42 -34.65 -3.96
CA GLU A 423 -38.98 -34.08 -2.68
C GLU A 423 -38.55 -35.17 -1.68
N ALA A 424 -39.32 -36.26 -1.60
CA ALA A 424 -38.99 -37.39 -0.73
C ALA A 424 -37.66 -38.09 -1.13
N HIS A 425 -37.33 -38.13 -2.43
CA HIS A 425 -36.08 -38.72 -2.94
C HIS A 425 -34.87 -37.80 -2.76
N PHE A 426 -35.01 -36.52 -3.07
CA PHE A 426 -33.92 -35.53 -2.99
C PHE A 426 -33.76 -34.89 -1.60
N HIS A 427 -34.62 -35.24 -0.64
CA HIS A 427 -34.63 -34.77 0.76
C HIS A 427 -34.65 -33.25 0.93
N THR A 428 -35.08 -32.53 -0.10
CA THR A 428 -35.09 -31.07 -0.22
C THR A 428 -36.31 -30.65 -1.04
N PRO A 429 -36.95 -29.50 -0.77
CA PRO A 429 -37.98 -28.95 -1.64
C PRO A 429 -37.48 -28.88 -3.10
N GLN A 430 -38.36 -29.07 -4.07
CA GLN A 430 -38.00 -29.17 -5.49
C GLN A 430 -38.66 -28.08 -6.32
N ASP A 431 -37.91 -27.64 -7.33
CA ASP A 431 -38.35 -26.87 -8.50
C ASP A 431 -38.39 -27.83 -9.70
N VAL A 432 -39.58 -28.03 -10.28
CA VAL A 432 -39.87 -29.10 -11.25
C VAL A 432 -40.49 -28.50 -12.52
N GLU A 433 -39.81 -28.63 -13.65
CA GLU A 433 -40.36 -28.30 -14.97
C GLU A 433 -41.17 -29.48 -15.53
N TRP A 434 -42.31 -29.20 -16.14
CA TRP A 434 -43.21 -30.23 -16.67
C TRP A 434 -43.93 -29.78 -17.95
N ALA A 435 -44.40 -30.76 -18.72
CA ALA A 435 -45.21 -30.56 -19.91
C ALA A 435 -46.32 -31.61 -20.04
N VAL A 436 -47.38 -31.26 -20.74
CA VAL A 436 -48.45 -32.16 -21.18
C VAL A 436 -48.42 -32.23 -22.70
N ASP A 437 -48.21 -33.43 -23.23
CA ASP A 437 -48.13 -33.67 -24.67
C ASP A 437 -49.53 -33.67 -25.35
N PRO A 438 -49.62 -33.76 -26.69
CA PRO A 438 -50.90 -33.74 -27.39
C PRO A 438 -51.83 -34.93 -27.12
N SER A 439 -51.35 -35.99 -26.49
CA SER A 439 -52.15 -37.14 -26.03
C SER A 439 -52.72 -36.94 -24.61
N GLY A 440 -52.35 -35.85 -23.93
CA GLY A 440 -52.70 -35.59 -22.54
C GLY A 440 -51.76 -36.23 -21.53
N ARG A 441 -50.61 -36.77 -21.97
CA ARG A 441 -49.63 -37.40 -21.09
C ARG A 441 -48.76 -36.36 -20.40
N LEU A 442 -48.70 -36.41 -19.08
CA LEU A 442 -47.79 -35.61 -18.26
C LEU A 442 -46.35 -36.16 -18.39
N LEU A 443 -45.39 -35.26 -18.61
CA LEU A 443 -43.96 -35.52 -18.69
C LEU A 443 -43.20 -34.51 -17.80
N LEU A 444 -42.21 -35.01 -17.05
CA LEU A 444 -41.28 -34.18 -16.27
C LEU A 444 -40.04 -33.89 -17.12
N LEU A 445 -39.62 -32.62 -17.15
CA LEU A 445 -38.57 -32.10 -18.04
C LEU A 445 -37.28 -31.71 -17.31
N GLN A 446 -37.37 -31.40 -16.01
CA GLN A 446 -36.26 -31.12 -15.11
C GLN A 446 -36.75 -31.21 -13.65
N SER A 447 -35.86 -31.56 -12.72
CA SER A 447 -36.04 -31.33 -11.28
C SER A 447 -34.72 -30.80 -10.72
N ARG A 448 -34.79 -29.84 -9.79
CA ARG A 448 -33.64 -29.33 -9.04
C ARG A 448 -34.03 -28.94 -7.61
N PRO A 449 -33.09 -28.93 -6.65
CA PRO A 449 -33.35 -28.41 -5.32
C PRO A 449 -33.81 -26.95 -5.36
N LEU A 450 -34.85 -26.65 -4.56
CA LEU A 450 -35.33 -25.31 -4.30
C LEU A 450 -34.74 -24.85 -2.97
N GLU A 451 -33.84 -23.86 -3.01
CA GLU A 451 -33.33 -23.25 -1.78
C GLU A 451 -34.46 -22.55 -1.03
N ALA A 452 -34.72 -22.99 0.21
CA ALA A 452 -35.62 -22.30 1.11
C ALA A 452 -35.00 -20.96 1.52
N ALA A 453 -35.78 -19.88 1.40
CA ALA A 453 -35.44 -18.62 2.03
C ALA A 453 -35.33 -18.86 3.54
N ALA A 454 -34.21 -18.44 4.14
CA ALA A 454 -34.05 -18.55 5.58
C ALA A 454 -35.03 -17.57 6.25
N THR A 455 -36.09 -18.09 6.89
CA THR A 455 -36.97 -17.29 7.72
C THR A 455 -36.18 -16.74 8.89
N VAL A 456 -35.86 -15.44 8.83
CA VAL A 456 -35.23 -14.73 9.94
C VAL A 456 -36.26 -14.60 11.06
N GLU A 457 -36.06 -15.34 12.16
CA GLU A 457 -36.88 -15.21 13.36
C GLU A 457 -36.67 -13.84 14.01
N GLY A 458 -37.47 -12.85 13.57
CA GLY A 458 -37.57 -11.52 14.15
C GLY A 458 -38.95 -11.28 14.77
N PRO A 459 -39.07 -10.34 15.73
CA PRO A 459 -40.38 -9.93 16.23
C PRO A 459 -41.21 -9.34 15.09
N ALA A 460 -42.46 -9.80 14.95
CA ALA A 460 -43.33 -9.41 13.85
C ALA A 460 -43.61 -7.90 13.84
N VAL A 461 -42.93 -7.18 12.94
CA VAL A 461 -43.22 -5.76 12.65
C VAL A 461 -44.59 -5.72 11.98
N LYS A 462 -45.52 -4.96 12.57
CA LYS A 462 -46.84 -4.76 11.96
C LYS A 462 -46.84 -3.51 11.09
N GLN A 463 -47.47 -3.60 9.93
CA GLN A 463 -47.62 -2.49 8.98
C GLN A 463 -48.32 -1.26 9.58
N GLU A 464 -49.22 -1.45 10.54
CA GLU A 464 -49.92 -0.37 11.27
C GLU A 464 -49.00 0.56 12.08
N ASN A 465 -47.74 0.16 12.31
CA ASN A 465 -46.75 0.96 13.06
C ASN A 465 -45.79 1.76 12.16
N ILE A 466 -45.87 1.65 10.84
CA ILE A 466 -44.97 2.34 9.90
C ILE A 466 -45.62 3.67 9.48
N ALA A 467 -44.96 4.79 9.81
CA ALA A 467 -45.47 6.14 9.52
C ALA A 467 -45.10 6.66 8.13
N ASN A 468 -44.17 6.02 7.43
CA ASN A 468 -43.67 6.45 6.13
C ASN A 468 -44.77 6.36 5.04
N PRO A 469 -44.84 7.32 4.09
CA PRO A 469 -45.73 7.23 2.94
C PRO A 469 -45.54 5.96 2.12
N VAL A 470 -46.63 5.34 1.69
CA VAL A 470 -46.62 4.17 0.79
C VAL A 470 -46.52 4.65 -0.66
N LEU A 471 -45.38 4.38 -1.31
CA LEU A 471 -45.15 4.69 -2.73
C LEU A 471 -45.79 3.66 -3.65
N LEU A 472 -45.80 2.39 -3.24
CA LEU A 472 -46.38 1.26 -3.98
C LEU A 472 -46.87 0.18 -3.01
N GLN A 473 -48.01 -0.45 -3.31
CA GLN A 473 -48.55 -1.58 -2.55
C GLN A 473 -49.24 -2.55 -3.51
N GLY A 474 -48.91 -3.84 -3.38
CA GLY A 474 -49.30 -4.89 -4.32
C GLY A 474 -48.08 -5.55 -4.98
N GLY A 475 -48.34 -6.44 -5.94
CA GLY A 475 -47.33 -7.34 -6.49
C GLY A 475 -47.22 -8.66 -5.70
N LYS A 476 -46.28 -9.50 -6.11
CA LYS A 476 -46.07 -10.87 -5.64
C LYS A 476 -44.64 -11.00 -5.09
N THR A 477 -44.51 -11.39 -3.82
CA THR A 477 -43.23 -11.57 -3.13
C THR A 477 -42.42 -12.68 -3.78
N ALA A 478 -41.30 -12.33 -4.39
CA ALA A 478 -40.37 -13.27 -5.04
C ALA A 478 -39.28 -13.76 -4.07
N ALA A 479 -38.85 -12.89 -3.15
CA ALA A 479 -37.95 -13.21 -2.05
C ALA A 479 -38.31 -12.33 -0.84
N PRO A 480 -38.42 -12.89 0.38
CA PRO A 480 -38.83 -12.18 1.59
C PRO A 480 -37.76 -11.19 2.12
N GLY A 481 -38.14 -10.40 3.14
CA GLY A 481 -37.30 -9.45 3.86
C GLY A 481 -37.51 -7.98 3.48
N ALA A 482 -36.67 -7.10 4.05
CA ALA A 482 -36.70 -5.65 3.82
C ALA A 482 -35.34 -5.09 3.36
N ALA A 483 -35.38 -4.05 2.51
CA ALA A 483 -34.21 -3.38 1.95
C ALA A 483 -34.45 -1.87 1.83
N THR A 484 -33.43 -1.06 2.12
CA THR A 484 -33.47 0.40 1.97
C THR A 484 -32.33 0.86 1.09
N GLY A 485 -32.58 1.81 0.18
CA GLY A 485 -31.55 2.39 -0.67
C GLY A 485 -32.11 3.38 -1.68
N PRO A 486 -31.25 4.08 -2.45
CA PRO A 486 -31.68 4.90 -3.57
C PRO A 486 -32.28 4.02 -4.67
N ALA A 487 -33.44 4.40 -5.20
CA ALA A 487 -34.12 3.70 -6.28
C ALA A 487 -33.36 3.89 -7.61
N PHE A 488 -32.86 2.80 -8.19
CA PHE A 488 -32.21 2.81 -9.50
C PHE A 488 -33.19 2.32 -10.57
N VAL A 489 -33.94 3.27 -11.15
CA VAL A 489 -34.97 2.99 -12.16
C VAL A 489 -34.31 2.84 -13.54
N LEU A 490 -34.37 1.63 -14.11
CA LEU A 490 -33.80 1.33 -15.43
C LEU A 490 -34.81 1.65 -16.55
N GLY A 491 -34.39 2.46 -17.53
CA GLY A 491 -35.19 2.79 -18.72
C GLY A 491 -35.97 4.12 -18.68
N SER A 492 -35.89 4.88 -17.59
CA SER A 492 -36.58 6.18 -17.43
C SER A 492 -35.78 7.40 -17.96
N VAL A 493 -34.69 7.17 -18.71
CA VAL A 493 -33.88 8.27 -19.28
C VAL A 493 -34.40 8.65 -20.67
N THR A 494 -35.46 9.45 -20.72
CA THR A 494 -35.89 10.12 -21.95
C THR A 494 -35.66 11.63 -21.91
N SER A 495 -34.65 12.05 -22.68
CA SER A 495 -34.68 13.25 -23.53
C SER A 495 -34.84 14.62 -22.85
N GLY A 496 -33.76 15.10 -22.24
CA GLY A 496 -33.47 16.53 -22.08
C GLY A 496 -32.09 16.87 -22.65
N SER A 497 -32.04 17.56 -23.79
CA SER A 497 -30.84 18.09 -24.47
C SER A 497 -29.66 17.14 -24.73
N GLY A 498 -29.62 16.55 -25.94
CA GLY A 498 -28.47 16.64 -26.85
C GLY A 498 -27.13 15.96 -26.51
N THR A 499 -26.94 15.41 -25.32
CA THR A 499 -25.74 14.64 -24.94
C THR A 499 -26.15 13.30 -24.33
N SER A 500 -25.42 12.24 -24.68
CA SER A 500 -25.49 10.94 -24.02
C SER A 500 -25.00 11.10 -22.58
N GLY A 501 -25.92 11.31 -21.64
CA GLY A 501 -25.62 11.39 -20.21
C GLY A 501 -25.10 10.05 -19.65
N PRO A 502 -24.33 10.07 -18.55
CA PRO A 502 -23.58 8.91 -18.04
C PRO A 502 -24.45 7.84 -17.33
N GLY A 503 -25.74 7.74 -17.66
CA GLY A 503 -26.74 6.89 -16.98
C GLY A 503 -26.83 5.46 -17.51
N GLY A 504 -25.69 4.81 -17.77
CA GLY A 504 -25.65 3.41 -18.17
C GLY A 504 -25.93 2.44 -17.02
N ARG A 505 -26.00 1.13 -17.34
CA ARG A 505 -26.10 0.04 -16.33
C ARG A 505 -24.99 0.11 -15.27
N GLU A 506 -23.81 0.60 -15.65
CA GLU A 506 -22.64 0.78 -14.79
C GLU A 506 -22.82 1.80 -13.67
N ALA A 507 -23.66 2.82 -13.90
CA ALA A 507 -23.86 3.96 -13.00
C ALA A 507 -24.69 3.65 -11.75
N MET A 508 -25.13 2.41 -11.58
CA MET A 508 -25.84 1.97 -10.38
C MET A 508 -24.92 2.08 -9.14
N PRO A 509 -25.32 2.82 -8.09
CA PRO A 509 -24.57 2.88 -6.85
C PRO A 509 -24.77 1.61 -6.02
N GLU A 510 -23.81 1.33 -5.13
CA GLU A 510 -23.89 0.20 -4.21
C GLU A 510 -24.98 0.43 -3.14
N GLY A 511 -25.75 -0.62 -2.83
CA GLY A 511 -26.90 -0.54 -1.92
C GLY A 511 -28.18 0.01 -2.56
N ALA A 512 -28.26 0.17 -3.88
CA ALA A 512 -29.45 0.69 -4.56
C ALA A 512 -30.62 -0.31 -4.59
N VAL A 513 -31.86 0.16 -4.58
CA VAL A 513 -33.03 -0.69 -4.89
C VAL A 513 -33.28 -0.65 -6.39
N LEU A 514 -33.08 -1.77 -7.08
CA LEU A 514 -33.22 -1.86 -8.53
C LEU A 514 -34.71 -1.88 -8.92
N VAL A 515 -35.14 -0.94 -9.76
CA VAL A 515 -36.53 -0.86 -10.26
C VAL A 515 -36.52 -1.03 -11.78
N VAL A 516 -37.15 -2.10 -12.28
CA VAL A 516 -37.12 -2.47 -13.71
C VAL A 516 -38.53 -2.80 -14.23
N ARG A 517 -38.76 -2.60 -15.52
CA ARG A 517 -40.07 -2.91 -16.12
C ARG A 517 -40.33 -4.41 -16.26
N THR A 518 -39.29 -5.21 -16.50
CA THR A 518 -39.44 -6.65 -16.74
C THR A 518 -38.43 -7.46 -15.96
N ALA A 519 -38.79 -8.70 -15.60
CA ALA A 519 -37.94 -9.70 -14.96
C ALA A 519 -36.81 -10.27 -15.85
N ALA A 520 -36.22 -9.46 -16.73
CA ALA A 520 -35.29 -9.93 -17.76
C ALA A 520 -33.97 -10.49 -17.18
N PRO A 521 -33.45 -11.64 -17.69
CA PRO A 521 -32.19 -12.25 -17.23
C PRO A 521 -30.98 -11.31 -17.17
N GLU A 522 -30.90 -10.40 -18.13
CA GLU A 522 -29.85 -9.38 -18.29
C GLU A 522 -29.75 -8.38 -17.11
N HIS A 523 -30.71 -8.36 -16.19
CA HIS A 523 -30.63 -7.56 -14.96
C HIS A 523 -29.86 -8.26 -13.82
N ALA A 524 -29.59 -9.56 -13.93
CA ALA A 524 -28.89 -10.35 -12.89
C ALA A 524 -27.48 -9.83 -12.56
N ALA A 525 -26.79 -9.22 -13.53
CA ALA A 525 -25.47 -8.60 -13.34
C ALA A 525 -25.50 -7.37 -12.41
N LEU A 526 -26.63 -6.65 -12.34
CA LEU A 526 -26.79 -5.47 -11.48
C LEU A 526 -27.00 -5.82 -10.00
N LEU A 527 -27.35 -7.08 -9.71
CA LEU A 527 -27.71 -7.50 -8.36
C LEU A 527 -26.52 -7.48 -7.38
N ASP A 528 -25.28 -7.38 -7.88
CA ASP A 528 -24.12 -7.18 -7.02
C ASP A 528 -24.07 -5.81 -6.34
N LYS A 529 -24.78 -4.82 -6.88
CA LYS A 529 -24.92 -3.49 -6.27
C LYS A 529 -26.29 -3.28 -5.63
N ALA A 530 -27.21 -4.24 -5.77
CA ALA A 530 -28.58 -4.12 -5.30
C ALA A 530 -28.71 -4.42 -3.79
N ALA A 531 -29.53 -3.62 -3.09
CA ALA A 531 -30.09 -3.98 -1.79
C ALA A 531 -31.43 -4.74 -1.93
N GLY A 532 -32.17 -4.54 -3.03
CA GLY A 532 -33.43 -5.21 -3.33
C GLY A 532 -33.92 -4.95 -4.76
N ILE A 533 -35.01 -5.59 -5.17
CA ILE A 533 -35.56 -5.54 -6.54
C ILE A 533 -37.06 -5.26 -6.53
N VAL A 534 -37.53 -4.39 -7.43
CA VAL A 534 -38.94 -4.21 -7.77
C VAL A 534 -39.12 -4.35 -9.29
N THR A 535 -40.09 -5.16 -9.73
CA THR A 535 -40.44 -5.29 -11.17
C THR A 535 -41.89 -4.95 -11.46
N ASP A 536 -42.16 -4.20 -12.54
CA ASP A 536 -43.53 -3.93 -13.01
C ASP A 536 -44.22 -5.23 -13.44
N VAL A 537 -43.55 -6.01 -14.29
CA VAL A 537 -44.07 -7.23 -14.92
C VAL A 537 -43.10 -8.39 -14.76
N GLY A 538 -43.63 -9.54 -14.34
CA GLY A 538 -42.94 -10.83 -14.36
C GLY A 538 -43.27 -11.67 -13.14
N GLY A 539 -43.36 -12.99 -13.30
CA GLY A 539 -43.73 -13.89 -12.20
C GLY A 539 -42.60 -14.18 -11.21
N VAL A 540 -42.97 -14.61 -9.99
CA VAL A 540 -42.04 -15.15 -8.96
C VAL A 540 -41.28 -16.41 -9.41
N ALA A 541 -41.75 -17.06 -10.49
CA ALA A 541 -41.12 -18.19 -11.14
C ALA A 541 -40.06 -17.81 -12.20
N SER A 542 -39.85 -16.51 -12.45
CA SER A 542 -38.86 -16.04 -13.42
C SER A 542 -37.42 -16.30 -12.97
N HIS A 543 -36.50 -16.32 -13.94
CA HIS A 543 -35.07 -16.42 -13.64
C HIS A 543 -34.58 -15.32 -12.67
N LEU A 544 -34.92 -14.04 -12.89
CA LEU A 544 -34.46 -12.95 -12.02
C LEU A 544 -34.95 -13.12 -10.56
N ALA A 545 -36.18 -13.64 -10.38
CA ALA A 545 -36.73 -13.98 -9.05
C ALA A 545 -35.98 -15.14 -8.38
N SER A 546 -35.43 -16.07 -9.15
CA SER A 546 -34.61 -17.17 -8.63
C SER A 546 -33.25 -16.68 -8.14
N VAL A 547 -32.57 -15.82 -8.91
CA VAL A 547 -31.27 -15.22 -8.50
C VAL A 547 -31.43 -14.31 -7.28
N ALA A 548 -32.56 -13.58 -7.19
CA ALA A 548 -32.85 -12.76 -6.01
C ALA A 548 -32.94 -13.60 -4.71
N ARG A 549 -33.62 -14.75 -4.78
CA ARG A 549 -33.70 -15.72 -3.65
C ARG A 549 -32.34 -16.28 -3.27
N GLU A 550 -31.55 -16.70 -4.25
CA GLU A 550 -30.19 -17.24 -4.07
C GLU A 550 -29.27 -16.25 -3.33
N LEU A 551 -29.31 -14.97 -3.73
CA LEU A 551 -28.55 -13.87 -3.09
C LEU A 551 -29.15 -13.39 -1.76
N GLY A 552 -30.35 -13.86 -1.40
CA GLY A 552 -31.10 -13.37 -0.23
C GLY A 552 -31.58 -11.92 -0.36
N LEU A 553 -31.73 -11.39 -1.58
CA LEU A 553 -32.16 -10.01 -1.83
C LEU A 553 -33.69 -9.90 -1.79
N PRO A 554 -34.28 -9.04 -0.94
CA PRO A 554 -35.72 -8.77 -0.94
C PRO A 554 -36.23 -8.37 -2.32
N ALA A 555 -37.29 -9.03 -2.78
CA ALA A 555 -37.74 -8.92 -4.17
C ALA A 555 -39.25 -8.92 -4.31
N LEU A 556 -39.79 -7.90 -4.97
CA LEU A 556 -41.20 -7.71 -5.27
C LEU A 556 -41.43 -7.69 -6.78
N PHE A 557 -42.21 -8.63 -7.28
CA PHE A 557 -42.41 -8.85 -8.71
C PHE A 557 -43.88 -8.60 -9.09
N ASP A 558 -44.19 -8.40 -10.38
CA ASP A 558 -45.56 -8.19 -10.85
C ASP A 558 -46.26 -6.97 -10.18
N ALA A 559 -45.47 -5.93 -9.86
CA ALA A 559 -45.90 -4.79 -9.05
C ALA A 559 -46.62 -3.68 -9.83
N GLY A 560 -46.85 -3.87 -11.13
CA GLY A 560 -47.70 -3.03 -11.97
C GLY A 560 -46.99 -1.84 -12.61
N ASP A 561 -46.84 -0.75 -11.85
CA ASP A 561 -46.43 0.57 -12.37
C ASP A 561 -45.28 1.23 -11.59
N ALA A 562 -44.49 0.42 -10.89
CA ALA A 562 -43.34 0.82 -10.07
C ALA A 562 -42.33 1.72 -10.80
N THR A 563 -41.97 1.42 -12.05
CA THR A 563 -41.03 2.26 -12.84
C THR A 563 -41.54 3.67 -13.12
N THR A 564 -42.85 3.90 -13.01
CA THR A 564 -43.48 5.21 -13.20
C THR A 564 -43.79 5.93 -11.88
N ARG A 565 -44.03 5.17 -10.80
CA ARG A 565 -44.39 5.70 -9.48
C ARG A 565 -43.20 5.99 -8.59
N ILE A 566 -42.06 5.33 -8.82
CA ILE A 566 -40.84 5.49 -8.03
C ILE A 566 -39.85 6.35 -8.85
N PRO A 567 -39.51 7.57 -8.40
CA PRO A 567 -38.48 8.40 -9.03
C PRO A 567 -37.07 7.82 -8.90
N HIS A 568 -36.25 7.99 -9.95
CA HIS A 568 -34.84 7.61 -9.93
C HIS A 568 -34.06 8.45 -8.90
N GLY A 569 -33.21 7.78 -8.09
CA GLY A 569 -32.39 8.38 -7.05
C GLY A 569 -33.08 8.61 -5.71
N GLN A 570 -34.41 8.46 -5.61
CA GLN A 570 -35.15 8.63 -4.36
C GLN A 570 -34.82 7.48 -3.38
N VAL A 571 -34.53 7.80 -2.12
CA VAL A 571 -34.35 6.78 -1.08
C VAL A 571 -35.72 6.16 -0.78
N ILE A 572 -35.80 4.83 -0.88
CA ILE A 572 -37.00 4.05 -0.62
C ILE A 572 -36.70 2.87 0.29
N THR A 573 -37.72 2.35 0.96
CA THR A 573 -37.66 1.06 1.66
C THR A 573 -38.63 0.07 1.04
N LEU A 574 -38.10 -0.97 0.40
CA LEU A 574 -38.85 -2.14 -0.02
C LEU A 574 -39.07 -3.05 1.20
N TRP A 575 -40.32 -3.43 1.46
CA TRP A 575 -40.66 -4.52 2.38
C TRP A 575 -41.40 -5.61 1.61
N ALA A 576 -40.67 -6.65 1.23
CA ALA A 576 -41.18 -7.69 0.34
C ALA A 576 -42.19 -8.61 1.05
N ASP A 577 -42.06 -8.83 2.36
CA ASP A 577 -43.01 -9.66 3.14
C ASP A 577 -44.44 -9.07 3.16
N ALA A 578 -44.54 -7.75 3.10
CA ALA A 578 -45.81 -7.01 3.07
C ALA A 578 -46.18 -6.48 1.68
N ALA A 579 -45.47 -6.89 0.62
CA ALA A 579 -45.65 -6.43 -0.76
C ALA A 579 -45.82 -4.89 -0.87
N THR A 580 -44.97 -4.13 -0.16
CA THR A 580 -45.10 -2.67 -0.02
C THR A 580 -43.74 -1.98 -0.18
N VAL A 581 -43.74 -0.83 -0.87
CA VAL A 581 -42.59 0.08 -0.97
C VAL A 581 -42.95 1.41 -0.29
N TYR A 582 -42.12 1.84 0.64
CA TYR A 582 -42.25 3.09 1.39
C TYR A 582 -41.27 4.15 0.89
N ASP A 583 -41.66 5.41 1.08
CA ASP A 583 -40.79 6.57 0.92
C ASP A 583 -39.79 6.66 2.08
N GLY A 584 -38.53 6.94 1.77
CA GLY A 584 -37.44 7.08 2.74
C GLY A 584 -37.02 5.78 3.44
N GLU A 585 -36.23 5.94 4.50
CA GLU A 585 -35.81 4.84 5.39
C GLU A 585 -36.88 4.55 6.44
N VAL A 586 -37.25 3.28 6.60
CA VAL A 586 -38.15 2.81 7.66
C VAL A 586 -37.31 2.16 8.76
N ALA A 587 -37.11 2.87 9.88
CA ALA A 587 -36.23 2.44 10.96
C ALA A 587 -36.69 1.14 11.64
N GLU A 588 -38.00 0.91 11.69
CA GLU A 588 -38.65 -0.27 12.25
C GLU A 588 -38.26 -1.55 11.50
N LEU A 589 -37.98 -1.45 10.20
CA LEU A 589 -37.59 -2.56 9.32
C LEU A 589 -36.08 -2.76 9.24
N ALA A 590 -35.27 -1.92 9.89
CA ALA A 590 -33.80 -2.03 9.86
C ALA A 590 -33.27 -3.36 10.43
N ARG A 591 -34.05 -4.01 11.33
CA ARG A 591 -33.74 -5.34 11.88
C ARG A 591 -34.19 -6.51 11.01
N THR A 592 -35.10 -6.27 10.07
CA THR A 592 -35.61 -7.24 9.08
C THR A 592 -34.80 -7.20 7.77
N ARG A 593 -33.67 -6.46 7.77
CA ARG A 593 -32.73 -6.42 6.65
C ARG A 593 -32.09 -7.80 6.46
N SER A 594 -32.34 -8.40 5.31
CA SER A 594 -31.70 -9.66 4.93
C SER A 594 -30.19 -9.47 4.84
N GLY A 595 -29.44 -10.27 5.58
CA GLY A 595 -27.99 -10.32 5.47
C GLY A 595 -27.59 -10.96 4.15
N ARG A 596 -26.95 -10.20 3.26
CA ARG A 596 -26.45 -10.69 1.97
C ARG A 596 -25.53 -11.90 2.18
N ARG A 597 -25.89 -13.06 1.62
CA ARG A 597 -25.17 -14.33 1.82
C ARG A 597 -23.78 -14.27 1.16
N SER A 598 -22.73 -14.02 1.94
CA SER A 598 -21.35 -14.05 1.45
C SER A 598 -20.77 -15.46 1.53
N HIS A 599 -20.84 -16.20 0.43
CA HIS A 599 -20.21 -17.52 0.27
C HIS A 599 -18.91 -17.47 -0.55
N VAL A 600 -18.16 -16.38 -0.40
CA VAL A 600 -16.90 -16.14 -1.13
C VAL A 600 -15.75 -16.97 -0.55
N PHE A 601 -15.67 -17.06 0.79
CA PHE A 601 -14.60 -17.74 1.54
C PHE A 601 -14.67 -19.29 1.57
N ASP A 602 -14.85 -19.95 0.42
CA ASP A 602 -14.53 -21.39 0.30
C ASP A 602 -14.47 -21.92 -1.16
N SER A 603 -14.49 -21.04 -2.17
CA SER A 603 -14.53 -21.48 -3.57
C SER A 603 -13.24 -22.17 -4.05
N PRO A 604 -13.26 -22.89 -5.20
CA PRO A 604 -12.05 -23.44 -5.82
C PRO A 604 -10.95 -22.41 -6.09
N MET A 605 -11.31 -21.21 -6.57
CA MET A 605 -10.35 -20.11 -6.76
C MET A 605 -9.81 -19.58 -5.43
N HIS A 606 -10.64 -19.43 -4.38
CA HIS A 606 -10.17 -19.02 -3.06
C HIS A 606 -9.26 -20.05 -2.41
N LYS A 607 -9.49 -21.35 -2.64
CA LYS A 607 -8.61 -22.44 -2.20
C LYS A 607 -7.27 -22.41 -2.91
N ARG A 608 -7.25 -22.14 -4.23
CA ARG A 608 -6.01 -21.93 -5.01
C ARG A 608 -5.24 -20.68 -4.55
N LEU A 609 -5.92 -19.55 -4.36
CA LEU A 609 -5.30 -18.31 -3.84
C LEU A 609 -4.77 -18.48 -2.41
N ARG A 610 -5.50 -19.15 -1.52
CA ARG A 610 -5.01 -19.49 -0.16
C ARG A 610 -3.75 -20.35 -0.23
N ALA A 611 -3.75 -21.43 -1.03
CA ALA A 611 -2.59 -22.29 -1.19
C ALA A 611 -1.36 -21.55 -1.76
N ALA A 612 -1.58 -20.55 -2.64
CA ALA A 612 -0.51 -19.69 -3.11
C ALA A 612 0.00 -18.75 -2.01
N LEU A 613 -0.92 -18.13 -1.24
CA LEU A 613 -0.59 -17.28 -0.09
C LEU A 613 0.23 -18.03 0.97
N ASP A 614 -0.15 -19.27 1.30
CA ASP A 614 0.57 -20.12 2.26
C ASP A 614 2.06 -20.37 1.87
N LEU A 615 2.39 -20.27 0.57
CA LEU A 615 3.76 -20.40 0.04
C LEU A 615 4.53 -19.08 -0.04
N ILE A 616 3.86 -17.92 -0.03
CA ILE A 616 4.50 -16.61 -0.27
C ILE A 616 4.48 -15.66 0.92
N ALA A 617 3.38 -15.60 1.68
CA ALA A 617 3.11 -14.54 2.65
C ALA A 617 3.58 -14.82 4.10
N PRO A 618 3.52 -16.05 4.64
CA PRO A 618 3.94 -16.31 6.02
C PRO A 618 5.40 -15.91 6.29
N LEU A 619 5.61 -15.11 7.33
CA LEU A 619 6.94 -14.69 7.78
C LEU A 619 7.43 -15.62 8.91
N ASN A 620 8.31 -16.56 8.57
CA ASN A 620 8.90 -17.50 9.52
C ASN A 620 10.22 -16.94 10.11
N LEU A 621 10.97 -16.15 9.32
CA LEU A 621 12.25 -15.57 9.72
C LEU A 621 12.10 -14.24 10.49
N THR A 622 11.59 -14.32 11.72
CA THR A 622 11.36 -13.14 12.57
C THR A 622 12.63 -12.63 13.27
N ASP A 623 13.51 -13.52 13.75
CA ASP A 623 14.74 -13.21 14.49
C ASP A 623 16.01 -13.27 13.59
N PRO A 624 16.69 -12.13 13.32
CA PRO A 624 17.93 -12.07 12.54
C PRO A 624 19.16 -12.82 13.09
N GLU A 625 19.16 -13.15 14.39
CA GLU A 625 20.29 -13.79 15.09
C GLU A 625 20.05 -15.30 15.34
N ALA A 626 18.85 -15.80 15.01
CA ALA A 626 18.53 -17.22 15.16
C ALA A 626 19.30 -18.10 14.14
N PRO A 627 19.72 -19.33 14.49
CA PRO A 627 20.46 -20.24 13.60
C PRO A 627 19.74 -20.53 12.27
N GLU A 628 18.41 -20.58 12.30
CA GLU A 628 17.53 -20.76 11.15
C GLU A 628 17.54 -19.58 10.16
N PHE A 629 18.05 -18.40 10.54
CA PHE A 629 18.18 -17.23 9.66
C PHE A 629 19.31 -17.43 8.62
N SER A 630 19.02 -18.31 7.67
CA SER A 630 19.90 -18.92 6.67
C SER A 630 19.17 -19.05 5.32
N PRO A 631 19.88 -19.12 4.18
CA PRO A 631 19.24 -19.31 2.87
C PRO A 631 18.39 -20.58 2.77
N GLU A 632 18.80 -21.64 3.47
CA GLU A 632 18.12 -22.92 3.56
C GLU A 632 16.90 -22.88 4.50
N GLY A 633 16.89 -21.94 5.45
CA GLY A 633 15.78 -21.69 6.37
C GLY A 633 14.63 -20.90 5.77
N CYS A 634 14.84 -20.20 4.64
CA CYS A 634 13.77 -19.48 3.94
C CYS A 634 12.74 -20.48 3.38
N ARG A 635 11.49 -20.44 3.86
CA ARG A 635 10.42 -21.34 3.42
C ARG A 635 9.49 -20.67 2.42
N THR A 636 9.23 -19.38 2.60
CA THR A 636 8.34 -18.57 1.75
C THR A 636 9.11 -17.51 0.96
N ILE A 637 8.44 -16.84 0.01
CA ILE A 637 9.01 -15.64 -0.63
C ILE A 637 9.26 -14.51 0.39
N HIS A 638 8.33 -14.27 1.31
CA HIS A 638 8.50 -13.25 2.36
C HIS A 638 9.73 -13.53 3.24
N ASP A 639 10.05 -14.79 3.54
CA ASP A 639 11.31 -15.15 4.21
C ASP A 639 12.55 -14.76 3.40
N ILE A 640 12.53 -14.93 2.07
CA ILE A 640 13.64 -14.56 1.16
C ILE A 640 13.81 -13.04 1.13
N VAL A 641 12.72 -12.29 0.99
CA VAL A 641 12.71 -10.82 1.01
C VAL A 641 13.26 -10.31 2.34
N ARG A 642 12.74 -10.82 3.46
CA ARG A 642 13.21 -10.50 4.83
C ARG A 642 14.70 -10.80 5.03
N TYR A 643 15.15 -11.99 4.60
CA TYR A 643 16.54 -12.40 4.71
C TYR A 643 17.46 -11.48 3.92
N ALA A 644 17.10 -11.16 2.67
CA ALA A 644 17.91 -10.35 1.79
C ALA A 644 18.02 -8.89 2.27
N HIS A 645 16.92 -8.30 2.75
CA HIS A 645 16.93 -6.98 3.37
C HIS A 645 17.86 -6.93 4.60
N GLU A 646 17.76 -7.93 5.49
CA GLU A 646 18.59 -7.99 6.70
C GLU A 646 20.09 -8.16 6.37
N LYS A 647 20.44 -9.04 5.42
CA LYS A 647 21.84 -9.24 5.02
C LYS A 647 22.40 -8.09 4.17
N SER A 648 21.58 -7.38 3.40
CA SER A 648 22.03 -6.20 2.65
C SER A 648 22.38 -5.06 3.60
N MET A 649 21.51 -4.75 4.56
CA MET A 649 21.77 -3.77 5.64
C MET A 649 23.07 -4.08 6.38
N LYS A 650 23.22 -5.33 6.88
CA LYS A 650 24.45 -5.76 7.58
C LYS A 650 25.72 -5.65 6.70
N SER A 651 25.60 -5.77 5.39
CA SER A 651 26.75 -5.62 4.47
C SER A 651 27.02 -4.17 4.02
N MET A 652 26.06 -3.25 4.12
CA MET A 652 26.31 -1.82 3.92
C MET A 652 27.02 -1.21 5.13
N PHE A 653 26.61 -1.60 6.35
CA PHE A 653 27.30 -1.22 7.59
C PHE A 653 28.80 -1.56 7.63
N ALA A 654 29.22 -2.60 6.91
CA ALA A 654 30.62 -3.03 6.83
C ALA A 654 31.47 -2.23 5.80
N LEU A 655 30.92 -1.20 5.14
CA LEU A 655 31.65 -0.44 4.12
C LEU A 655 32.77 0.43 4.69
N CYS A 656 32.58 1.05 5.86
CA CYS A 656 33.60 1.91 6.47
C CYS A 656 34.90 1.17 6.84
N ASP A 657 34.81 -0.08 7.28
CA ASP A 657 36.00 -0.92 7.58
C ASP A 657 36.85 -1.20 6.33
N VAL A 658 36.22 -1.18 5.15
CA VAL A 658 36.88 -1.36 3.85
C VAL A 658 37.40 -0.03 3.31
N ALA A 659 36.64 1.06 3.47
CA ALA A 659 36.96 2.39 2.94
C ALA A 659 38.31 2.95 3.45
N GLY A 660 38.73 2.60 4.67
CA GLY A 660 40.05 2.98 5.21
C GLY A 660 41.26 2.43 4.44
N ASN A 661 41.06 1.51 3.49
CA ASN A 661 42.12 0.91 2.66
C ASN A 661 42.08 1.32 1.18
N GLU A 662 41.12 2.16 0.73
CA GLU A 662 41.00 2.56 -0.69
C GLU A 662 41.64 3.93 -0.99
N ALA A 663 41.90 4.21 -2.27
CA ALA A 663 42.89 5.22 -2.70
C ALA A 663 42.35 6.63 -3.00
N ASN A 664 41.02 6.85 -2.92
CA ASN A 664 40.34 8.10 -3.31
C ASN A 664 39.68 8.80 -2.10
N VAL A 665 40.37 8.80 -0.96
CA VAL A 665 39.87 9.37 0.31
C VAL A 665 40.34 10.83 0.44
N VAL A 666 39.45 11.76 0.80
CA VAL A 666 39.80 13.18 1.07
C VAL A 666 39.60 13.54 2.54
N ARG A 667 40.46 14.39 3.10
CA ARG A 667 40.27 14.90 4.47
C ARG A 667 39.30 16.08 4.46
N LEU A 668 38.21 15.99 5.22
CA LEU A 668 37.29 17.10 5.44
C LEU A 668 37.90 18.11 6.41
N LYS A 669 37.97 19.37 5.98
CA LYS A 669 38.42 20.49 6.82
C LYS A 669 37.27 20.99 7.67
N ALA A 670 37.37 20.75 8.98
CA ALA A 670 36.30 21.00 9.95
C ALA A 670 36.73 21.96 11.07
N GLY A 671 35.80 22.78 11.54
CA GLY A 671 35.99 23.67 12.71
C GLY A 671 35.80 22.98 14.07
N ILE A 672 35.73 21.66 14.10
CA ILE A 672 35.58 20.81 15.30
C ILE A 672 36.80 19.89 15.46
N PRO A 673 37.15 19.43 16.67
CA PRO A 673 38.30 18.56 16.92
C PRO A 673 38.03 17.09 16.52
N LEU A 674 37.61 16.90 15.27
CA LEU A 674 37.34 15.60 14.64
C LEU A 674 38.10 15.54 13.30
N VAL A 675 38.96 14.55 13.12
CA VAL A 675 39.59 14.28 11.82
C VAL A 675 38.68 13.34 11.05
N LEU A 676 37.91 13.91 10.11
CA LEU A 676 37.00 13.16 9.24
C LEU A 676 37.55 13.05 7.82
N TYR A 677 37.47 11.86 7.26
CA TYR A 677 37.83 11.52 5.90
C TYR A 677 36.58 11.14 5.10
N CYS A 678 36.40 11.67 3.90
CA CYS A 678 35.24 11.41 3.05
C CYS A 678 35.60 10.56 1.82
N VAL A 679 34.67 9.70 1.43
CA VAL A 679 34.64 8.93 0.17
C VAL A 679 33.30 9.21 -0.51
N ASP A 680 33.33 9.69 -1.75
CA ASP A 680 32.12 9.97 -2.52
C ASP A 680 31.77 8.79 -3.43
N LEU A 681 30.52 8.32 -3.32
CA LEU A 681 29.91 7.27 -4.15
C LEU A 681 29.25 7.84 -5.42
N GLY A 682 29.05 9.16 -5.47
CA GLY A 682 28.33 9.86 -6.53
C GLY A 682 27.40 10.92 -5.94
N GLY A 683 27.65 12.20 -6.25
CA GLY A 683 26.80 13.32 -5.84
C GLY A 683 26.83 13.66 -4.34
N GLY A 684 27.69 13.02 -3.55
CA GLY A 684 27.92 13.39 -2.15
C GLY A 684 28.80 14.63 -2.00
N LEU A 685 29.71 14.87 -2.95
CA LEU A 685 30.53 16.07 -3.08
C LEU A 685 30.28 16.79 -4.41
N LYS A 686 30.64 18.09 -4.44
CA LYS A 686 30.63 18.89 -5.66
C LYS A 686 31.51 18.31 -6.77
N PRO A 687 31.07 18.43 -8.04
CA PRO A 687 31.83 17.91 -9.17
C PRO A 687 33.18 18.62 -9.38
N ASN A 688 34.12 17.89 -9.99
CA ASN A 688 35.48 18.31 -10.35
C ASN A 688 36.48 18.49 -9.19
N LEU A 689 36.15 18.08 -7.96
CA LEU A 689 37.11 18.05 -6.86
C LEU A 689 38.12 16.91 -6.98
N THR A 690 39.34 17.16 -6.50
CA THR A 690 40.47 16.22 -6.56
C THR A 690 41.09 15.95 -5.18
N THR A 691 41.91 14.90 -5.09
CA THR A 691 42.72 14.57 -3.89
C THR A 691 43.74 15.63 -3.48
N CYS A 692 43.88 16.71 -4.26
CA CYS A 692 44.75 17.85 -3.99
C CYS A 692 43.99 19.10 -3.51
N ASP A 693 42.66 19.07 -3.48
CA ASP A 693 41.82 20.20 -3.09
C ASP A 693 41.51 20.22 -1.59
N ASP A 694 41.39 21.43 -1.04
CA ASP A 694 41.12 21.69 0.38
C ASP A 694 39.59 21.55 0.65
N VAL A 695 39.09 20.31 0.76
CA VAL A 695 37.65 20.03 0.89
C VAL A 695 37.10 20.45 2.26
N ALA A 696 36.40 21.58 2.29
CA ALA A 696 35.58 22.04 3.42
C ALA A 696 34.11 21.56 3.33
N ILE A 697 33.35 21.64 4.41
CA ILE A 697 31.91 21.23 4.47
C ILE A 697 31.03 21.90 3.40
N SER A 698 31.39 23.10 2.95
CA SER A 698 30.72 23.83 1.87
C SER A 698 30.79 23.16 0.49
N HIS A 699 31.50 22.03 0.38
CA HIS A 699 31.59 21.17 -0.81
C HIS A 699 30.77 19.88 -0.72
N VAL A 700 30.17 19.57 0.44
CA VAL A 700 29.28 18.42 0.61
C VAL A 700 27.89 18.78 0.08
N GLU A 701 27.30 17.88 -0.71
CA GLU A 701 25.95 18.00 -1.26
C GLU A 701 25.01 16.87 -0.75
N SER A 702 25.57 15.86 -0.07
CA SER A 702 24.84 14.81 0.63
C SER A 702 23.86 15.36 1.69
N ILE A 703 22.56 15.17 1.45
CA ILE A 703 21.47 15.65 2.32
C ILE A 703 21.59 15.10 3.75
N PRO A 704 21.64 13.77 4.00
CA PRO A 704 21.68 13.26 5.37
C PRO A 704 23.00 13.59 6.09
N MET A 705 24.12 13.71 5.35
CA MET A 705 25.40 14.16 5.93
C MET A 705 25.33 15.63 6.39
N LEU A 706 24.72 16.51 5.60
CA LEU A 706 24.55 17.92 5.97
C LEU A 706 23.64 18.10 7.20
N ALA A 707 22.54 17.34 7.27
CA ALA A 707 21.65 17.33 8.43
C ALA A 707 22.37 16.87 9.71
N LEU A 708 23.08 15.74 9.64
CA LEU A 708 23.88 15.23 10.76
C LEU A 708 25.00 16.22 11.17
N TRP A 709 25.62 16.89 10.20
CA TRP A 709 26.68 17.88 10.45
C TRP A 709 26.18 19.17 11.10
N SER A 710 24.97 19.62 10.75
CA SER A 710 24.27 20.72 11.45
C SER A 710 24.21 20.43 12.95
N GLY A 711 23.78 19.22 13.32
CA GLY A 711 23.70 18.79 14.71
C GLY A 711 25.04 18.75 15.43
N LEU A 712 26.06 18.17 14.79
CA LEU A 712 27.44 18.10 15.31
C LEU A 712 28.09 19.49 15.52
N THR A 713 27.63 20.51 14.78
CA THR A 713 28.17 21.89 14.81
C THR A 713 27.22 22.92 15.41
N HIS A 714 26.14 22.48 16.06
CA HIS A 714 25.10 23.34 16.64
C HIS A 714 25.67 24.34 17.67
N PRO A 715 25.33 25.64 17.63
CA PRO A 715 25.89 26.67 18.54
C PRO A 715 25.69 26.43 20.04
N GLY A 716 24.71 25.59 20.42
CA GLY A 716 24.49 25.20 21.81
C GLY A 716 25.44 24.09 22.33
N VAL A 717 26.30 23.52 21.47
CA VAL A 717 27.19 22.39 21.80
C VAL A 717 28.65 22.87 21.88
N SER A 718 29.30 22.65 23.03
CA SER A 718 30.72 23.00 23.22
C SER A 718 31.66 21.84 22.90
N TRP A 719 32.61 22.10 22.00
CA TRP A 719 33.78 21.24 21.76
C TRP A 719 34.99 21.63 22.63
N ALA A 720 34.96 22.79 23.27
CA ALA A 720 36.02 23.25 24.17
C ALA A 720 35.86 22.57 25.54
N GLY A 721 36.89 21.82 25.97
CA GLY A 721 36.92 21.18 27.28
C GLY A 721 37.87 20.00 27.34
N GLY A 722 39.04 20.23 27.93
CA GLY A 722 39.81 19.19 28.62
C GLY A 722 39.39 19.18 30.09
N VAL A 723 39.14 18.00 30.66
CA VAL A 723 38.79 17.89 32.09
C VAL A 723 39.97 18.35 32.93
N ALA A 724 39.73 19.18 33.95
CA ALA A 724 40.73 19.50 34.95
C ALA A 724 41.13 18.21 35.70
N LEU A 725 42.30 17.66 35.36
CA LEU A 725 42.79 16.38 35.87
C LEU A 725 43.17 16.49 37.35
N ASN A 726 42.22 16.19 38.23
CA ASN A 726 42.53 15.89 39.63
C ASN A 726 43.44 14.65 39.72
N ALA A 727 44.37 14.65 40.68
CA ALA A 727 45.45 13.65 40.78
C ALA A 727 44.97 12.18 40.81
N GLY A 728 43.75 11.90 41.29
CA GLY A 728 43.15 10.56 41.23
C GLY A 728 42.80 10.08 39.82
N ASN A 729 42.33 10.98 38.93
CA ASN A 729 41.94 10.64 37.55
C ASN A 729 43.16 10.55 36.62
N LEU A 730 44.29 11.17 36.98
CA LEU A 730 45.55 11.00 36.27
C LEU A 730 46.07 9.55 36.42
N LEU A 731 45.91 8.96 37.60
CA LEU A 731 46.42 7.62 37.90
C LEU A 731 45.66 6.51 37.15
N SER A 732 44.35 6.65 36.95
CA SER A 732 43.56 5.72 36.12
C SER A 732 43.93 5.81 34.63
N LEU A 733 44.18 7.02 34.12
CA LEU A 733 44.69 7.23 32.76
C LEU A 733 46.08 6.58 32.55
N MET A 734 46.97 6.69 33.53
CA MET A 734 48.31 6.05 33.46
C MET A 734 48.27 4.53 33.65
N ALA A 735 47.25 3.98 34.33
CA ALA A 735 47.04 2.53 34.42
C ALA A 735 46.54 1.92 33.10
N SER A 736 45.84 2.69 32.26
CA SER A 736 45.37 2.23 30.94
C SER A 736 46.43 2.25 29.83
N THR A 737 47.61 2.85 30.05
CA THR A 737 48.66 3.00 29.02
C THR A 737 49.69 1.87 28.98
N THR A 738 49.57 0.83 29.81
CA THR A 738 50.56 -0.29 29.86
C THR A 738 50.32 -1.42 28.86
N THR A 739 49.29 -1.32 28.02
CA THR A 739 49.04 -2.22 26.88
C THR A 739 49.10 -1.44 25.58
N THR A 740 49.78 -1.99 24.58
CA THR A 740 50.06 -1.36 23.27
C THR A 740 48.81 -0.75 22.63
N ALA A 741 48.72 0.58 22.63
CA ALA A 741 47.73 1.35 21.90
C ALA A 741 48.37 2.66 21.42
N GLU A 742 48.02 3.08 20.21
CA GLU A 742 48.41 4.36 19.63
C GLU A 742 47.74 5.53 20.36
N ALA A 743 48.15 6.76 20.06
CA ALA A 743 47.63 7.95 20.73
C ALA A 743 46.08 8.06 20.60
N PRO A 744 45.37 8.57 21.62
CA PRO A 744 43.92 8.55 21.64
C PRO A 744 43.31 9.51 20.61
N GLY A 745 42.51 8.95 19.71
CA GLY A 745 41.87 9.66 18.59
C GLY A 745 42.36 9.15 17.23
N GLY A 746 41.82 8.01 16.79
CA GLY A 746 42.06 7.50 15.43
C GLY A 746 41.15 8.16 14.38
N ASP A 747 41.50 7.96 13.11
CA ASP A 747 40.79 8.56 11.98
C ASP A 747 39.32 8.11 11.87
N SER A 748 38.43 9.08 11.58
CA SER A 748 37.01 8.87 11.29
C SER A 748 36.75 8.90 9.79
N TYR A 749 35.77 8.13 9.31
CA TYR A 749 35.47 7.99 7.88
C TYR A 749 33.98 8.19 7.59
N ALA A 750 33.65 8.90 6.51
CA ALA A 750 32.31 9.05 5.96
C ALA A 750 32.30 8.55 4.51
N VAL A 751 31.36 7.67 4.19
CA VAL A 751 31.05 7.27 2.81
C VAL A 751 29.72 7.93 2.46
N ILE A 752 29.67 8.73 1.38
CA ILE A 752 28.52 9.60 1.06
C ILE A 752 28.09 9.49 -0.40
N SER A 753 26.79 9.63 -0.66
CA SER A 753 26.20 10.02 -1.95
C SER A 753 25.29 11.24 -1.71
N HIS A 754 24.60 11.73 -2.74
CA HIS A 754 23.56 12.76 -2.59
C HIS A 754 22.50 12.42 -1.52
N ASP A 755 22.05 11.17 -1.50
CA ASP A 755 20.94 10.64 -0.71
C ASP A 755 21.35 9.72 0.46
N TYR A 756 22.63 9.38 0.60
CA TYR A 756 23.11 8.42 1.60
C TYR A 756 24.37 8.90 2.35
N VAL A 757 24.48 8.49 3.62
CA VAL A 757 25.71 8.61 4.42
C VAL A 757 25.91 7.37 5.29
N ASN A 758 27.14 6.84 5.28
CA ASN A 758 27.64 5.96 6.33
C ASN A 758 28.83 6.64 7.03
N LEU A 759 28.66 7.07 8.28
CA LEU A 759 29.66 7.75 9.09
C LEU A 759 30.17 6.84 10.20
N SER A 760 31.45 6.49 10.17
CA SER A 760 32.19 5.92 11.30
C SER A 760 32.98 7.02 12.01
N ALA A 761 32.42 7.53 13.10
CA ALA A 761 33.00 8.60 13.92
C ALA A 761 33.68 8.05 15.19
N LYS A 762 34.92 8.50 15.43
CA LYS A 762 35.72 8.15 16.62
C LYS A 762 35.90 9.39 17.51
N PHE A 763 35.11 9.48 18.56
CA PHE A 763 35.16 10.58 19.53
C PHE A 763 36.14 10.25 20.67
N GLY A 764 37.43 10.21 20.34
CA GLY A 764 38.51 9.84 21.27
C GLY A 764 38.51 8.36 21.62
N TYR A 765 37.72 7.96 22.63
CA TYR A 765 37.57 6.58 23.11
C TYR A 765 36.16 6.00 22.87
N HIS A 766 35.29 6.74 22.21
CA HIS A 766 33.92 6.34 21.87
C HIS A 766 33.81 6.13 20.35
N TYR A 767 33.10 5.09 19.94
CA TYR A 767 32.90 4.71 18.54
C TYR A 767 31.42 4.80 18.20
N ALA A 768 31.08 5.55 17.15
CA ALA A 768 29.72 5.71 16.66
C ALA A 768 29.69 5.46 15.15
N ASN A 769 28.94 4.45 14.71
CA ASN A 769 28.69 4.17 13.31
C ASN A 769 27.23 4.50 12.99
N ILE A 770 27.00 5.34 11.99
CA ILE A 770 25.67 5.78 11.55
C ILE A 770 25.53 5.43 10.07
N ASP A 771 24.41 4.85 9.69
CA ASP A 771 24.01 4.59 8.32
C ASP A 771 22.64 5.24 8.10
N ALA A 772 22.52 6.12 7.13
CA ALA A 772 21.29 6.83 6.83
C ALA A 772 21.08 6.96 5.32
N LEU A 773 19.85 6.66 4.88
CA LEU A 773 19.38 6.78 3.51
C LEU A 773 18.11 7.65 3.48
N CYS A 774 18.13 8.67 2.63
CA CYS A 774 17.00 9.53 2.29
C CYS A 774 16.37 9.04 0.98
N GLY A 775 15.46 8.07 1.06
CA GLY A 775 14.78 7.51 -0.11
C GLY A 775 13.67 8.41 -0.66
N GLU A 776 13.13 8.04 -1.83
CA GLU A 776 12.09 8.83 -2.52
C GLU A 776 10.70 8.71 -1.86
N GLY A 777 10.52 7.74 -0.94
CA GLY A 777 9.32 7.58 -0.14
C GLY A 777 9.62 6.98 1.24
N PRO A 778 8.68 7.07 2.21
CA PRO A 778 8.97 6.77 3.62
C PRO A 778 9.49 5.36 3.89
N GLY A 779 9.04 4.36 3.12
CA GLY A 779 9.49 2.97 3.23
C GLY A 779 10.91 2.69 2.69
N GLN A 780 11.50 3.63 1.94
CA GLN A 780 12.88 3.53 1.46
C GLN A 780 13.89 4.20 2.41
N SER A 781 13.44 5.13 3.25
CA SER A 781 14.32 5.87 4.15
C SER A 781 14.55 5.16 5.48
N HIS A 782 15.78 5.18 5.96
CA HIS A 782 16.15 4.67 7.28
C HIS A 782 17.28 5.47 7.91
N VAL A 783 17.37 5.39 9.24
CA VAL A 783 18.61 5.66 10.00
C VAL A 783 18.88 4.47 10.90
N SER A 784 20.13 4.04 11.00
CA SER A 784 20.57 3.11 12.03
C SER A 784 21.92 3.53 12.60
N LEU A 785 22.01 3.49 13.93
CA LEU A 785 23.12 3.97 14.75
C LEU A 785 23.60 2.83 15.65
N ARG A 786 24.91 2.57 15.64
CA ARG A 786 25.60 1.69 16.58
C ARG A 786 26.61 2.50 17.37
N PHE A 787 26.59 2.41 18.69
CA PHE A 787 27.44 3.19 19.59
C PHE A 787 28.08 2.31 20.68
N SER A 788 29.39 2.47 20.93
CA SER A 788 30.13 1.68 21.93
C SER A 788 31.43 2.33 22.44
N GLY A 789 32.02 1.74 23.48
CA GLY A 789 33.34 2.10 24.03
C GLY A 789 33.32 3.19 25.10
N GLY A 790 34.46 3.39 25.78
CA GLY A 790 34.68 4.50 26.73
C GLY A 790 35.78 4.27 27.77
N VAL A 791 36.07 5.32 28.54
CA VAL A 791 37.10 5.33 29.61
C VAL A 791 36.47 5.31 31.00
N GLY A 792 35.15 5.55 31.08
CA GLY A 792 34.38 5.51 32.31
C GLY A 792 34.31 4.13 32.98
N SER A 793 33.97 4.15 34.27
CA SER A 793 33.59 2.93 35.00
C SER A 793 32.43 2.22 34.29
N PHE A 794 32.24 0.92 34.58
CA PHE A 794 31.10 0.17 34.03
C PHE A 794 29.77 0.88 34.31
N SER A 795 29.56 1.37 35.54
CA SER A 795 28.38 2.15 35.92
C SER A 795 28.24 3.46 35.13
N GLY A 796 29.32 4.22 34.93
CA GLY A 796 29.29 5.46 34.15
C GLY A 796 28.97 5.22 32.67
N ARG A 797 29.55 4.16 32.08
CA ARG A 797 29.21 3.72 30.72
C ARG A 797 27.73 3.32 30.61
N SER A 798 27.21 2.50 31.51
CA SER A 798 25.78 2.12 31.52
C SER A 798 24.84 3.31 31.68
N LEU A 799 25.17 4.28 32.54
CA LEU A 799 24.34 5.49 32.74
C LEU A 799 24.28 6.38 31.50
N ARG A 800 25.40 6.57 30.80
CA ARG A 800 25.41 7.29 29.52
C ARG A 800 24.66 6.52 28.44
N ILE A 801 24.83 5.19 28.35
CA ILE A 801 24.10 4.36 27.39
C ILE A 801 22.58 4.46 27.64
N ASN A 802 22.14 4.49 28.91
CA ASN A 802 20.74 4.74 29.27
C ASN A 802 20.24 6.13 28.83
N PHE A 803 21.05 7.18 29.06
CA PHE A 803 20.75 8.54 28.56
C PHE A 803 20.58 8.57 27.03
N LEU A 804 21.54 8.00 26.29
CA LEU A 804 21.47 7.90 24.83
C LEU A 804 20.23 7.13 24.37
N ALA A 805 19.96 5.97 24.97
CA ALA A 805 18.80 5.15 24.64
C ALA A 805 17.46 5.86 24.90
N THR A 806 17.36 6.62 25.99
CA THR A 806 16.13 7.35 26.34
C THR A 806 15.89 8.52 25.39
N VAL A 807 16.94 9.27 25.00
CA VAL A 807 16.80 10.34 23.99
C VAL A 807 16.45 9.75 22.62
N LEU A 808 17.15 8.71 22.17
CA LEU A 808 16.90 8.05 20.87
C LEU A 808 15.48 7.46 20.81
N GLY A 809 15.01 6.81 21.88
CA GLY A 809 13.63 6.31 21.97
C GLY A 809 12.59 7.43 21.85
N ARG A 810 12.83 8.60 22.45
CA ARG A 810 11.95 9.78 22.32
C ARG A 810 12.06 10.49 20.96
N LEU A 811 13.16 10.30 20.23
CA LEU A 811 13.31 10.66 18.81
C LEU A 811 12.68 9.63 17.85
N GLY A 812 12.07 8.55 18.37
CA GLY A 812 11.35 7.54 17.59
C GLY A 812 12.15 6.29 17.20
N TYR A 813 13.43 6.19 17.59
CA TYR A 813 14.23 5.00 17.31
C TYR A 813 13.77 3.79 18.11
N VAL A 814 13.76 2.61 17.48
CA VAL A 814 13.77 1.32 18.17
C VAL A 814 15.19 1.07 18.65
N VAL A 815 15.39 1.07 19.98
CA VAL A 815 16.71 0.94 20.61
C VAL A 815 16.85 -0.42 21.31
N ASN A 816 17.99 -1.08 21.11
CA ASN A 816 18.44 -2.26 21.81
C ASN A 816 19.79 -1.99 22.50
N VAL A 817 20.00 -2.56 23.69
CA VAL A 817 21.21 -2.33 24.51
C VAL A 817 21.75 -3.66 25.03
N THR A 818 22.98 -4.00 24.65
CA THR A 818 23.67 -5.22 25.09
C THR A 818 25.00 -4.85 25.74
N GLY A 819 25.06 -4.87 27.07
CA GLY A 819 26.27 -4.49 27.82
C GLY A 819 26.56 -2.99 27.70
N ASP A 820 27.64 -2.62 27.01
CA ASP A 820 27.96 -1.23 26.65
C ASP A 820 27.86 -0.93 25.14
N LEU A 821 27.26 -1.86 24.37
CA LEU A 821 26.83 -1.65 22.99
C LEU A 821 25.38 -1.16 22.96
N LEU A 822 25.15 -0.04 22.28
CA LEU A 822 23.83 0.46 21.92
C LEU A 822 23.63 0.33 20.42
N GLU A 823 22.46 -0.17 20.01
CA GLU A 823 22.01 -0.22 18.63
C GLU A 823 20.63 0.44 18.54
N ALA A 824 20.44 1.33 17.58
CA ALA A 824 19.19 2.08 17.41
C ALA A 824 18.83 2.15 15.93
N SER A 825 17.57 1.94 15.56
CA SER A 825 17.12 2.07 14.17
C SER A 825 15.76 2.76 14.05
N LEU A 826 15.60 3.53 12.98
CA LEU A 826 14.38 4.24 12.58
C LEU A 826 14.13 3.94 11.09
N LYS A 827 12.87 3.68 10.73
CA LYS A 827 12.40 3.39 9.36
C LYS A 827 11.01 3.99 9.16
N GLY A 828 10.62 4.26 7.93
CA GLY A 828 9.23 4.69 7.63
C GLY A 828 8.98 6.19 7.72
N SER A 829 10.01 7.03 7.60
CA SER A 829 9.91 8.49 7.65
C SER A 829 10.23 9.10 6.28
N ASP A 830 9.55 10.18 5.89
CA ASP A 830 9.98 10.97 4.73
C ASP A 830 11.36 11.62 4.96
N CYS A 831 11.97 12.11 3.87
CA CYS A 831 13.31 12.68 3.89
C CYS A 831 13.42 13.87 4.85
N ASP A 832 12.43 14.78 4.85
CA ASP A 832 12.46 16.00 5.65
C ASP A 832 12.44 15.66 7.15
N ALA A 833 11.50 14.81 7.59
CA ALA A 833 11.45 14.32 8.97
C ALA A 833 12.72 13.55 9.39
N LEU A 834 13.33 12.79 8.46
CA LEU A 834 14.59 12.11 8.69
C LEU A 834 15.76 13.08 8.90
N THR A 835 15.78 14.23 8.22
CA THR A 835 16.82 15.26 8.42
C THR A 835 16.73 15.93 9.79
N ASP A 836 15.52 16.23 10.29
CA ASP A 836 15.34 16.76 11.66
C ASP A 836 15.83 15.77 12.72
N VAL A 837 15.53 14.47 12.55
CA VAL A 837 16.01 13.42 13.46
C VAL A 837 17.54 13.26 13.37
N LEU A 838 18.14 13.38 12.18
CA LEU A 838 19.59 13.33 12.00
C LEU A 838 20.31 14.52 12.64
N ASP A 839 19.75 15.74 12.56
CA ASP A 839 20.27 16.91 13.25
C ASP A 839 20.24 16.70 14.78
N GLN A 840 19.11 16.25 15.34
CA GLN A 840 19.05 15.90 16.78
C GLN A 840 20.04 14.78 17.16
N THR A 841 20.20 13.77 16.30
CA THR A 841 21.17 12.68 16.51
C THR A 841 22.61 13.21 16.53
N GLY A 842 22.95 14.16 15.65
CA GLY A 842 24.24 14.86 15.65
C GLY A 842 24.48 15.64 16.95
N ARG A 843 23.48 16.39 17.43
CA ARG A 843 23.55 17.13 18.72
C ARG A 843 23.77 16.17 19.90
N LEU A 844 23.06 15.04 19.90
CA LEU A 844 23.16 14.02 20.95
C LEU A 844 24.57 13.42 21.01
N LEU A 845 25.13 13.02 19.86
CA LEU A 845 26.46 12.45 19.79
C LEU A 845 27.54 13.45 20.24
N ALA A 846 27.50 14.69 19.73
CA ALA A 846 28.47 15.72 20.10
C ALA A 846 28.42 16.10 21.59
N SER A 847 27.22 16.16 22.19
CA SER A 847 27.02 16.46 23.62
C SER A 847 27.26 15.25 24.56
N SER A 848 27.39 14.03 24.03
CA SER A 848 27.61 12.80 24.82
C SER A 848 29.05 12.59 25.31
N ARG A 849 29.99 13.44 24.87
CA ARG A 849 31.43 13.31 25.11
C ARG A 849 31.76 13.38 26.61
N LEU A 850 32.51 12.40 27.11
CA LEU A 850 32.97 12.27 28.52
C LEU A 850 31.87 12.11 29.59
N LEU A 851 30.59 11.94 29.20
CA LEU A 851 29.51 11.65 30.14
C LEU A 851 29.71 10.34 30.92
N ASP A 852 30.44 9.39 30.33
CA ASP A 852 30.83 8.11 30.97
C ASP A 852 31.73 8.29 32.20
N VAL A 853 32.35 9.47 32.38
CA VAL A 853 33.17 9.82 33.55
C VAL A 853 32.44 10.78 34.49
N ALA A 854 31.42 11.51 34.01
CA ALA A 854 30.78 12.62 34.72
C ALA A 854 29.43 12.31 35.38
N ILE A 855 28.65 11.37 34.83
CA ILE A 855 27.33 11.02 35.42
C ILE A 855 27.56 10.21 36.70
N GLY A 856 27.17 10.78 37.84
CA GLY A 856 27.42 10.21 39.17
C GLY A 856 26.31 9.30 39.70
N ASN A 857 25.07 9.45 39.25
CA ASN A 857 23.94 8.63 39.69
C ASN A 857 22.79 8.54 38.65
N PRO A 858 21.90 7.53 38.75
CA PRO A 858 20.79 7.36 37.81
C PRO A 858 19.81 8.54 37.74
N GLY A 859 19.53 9.21 38.87
CA GLY A 859 18.56 10.32 38.94
C GLY A 859 18.98 11.59 38.20
N GLN A 860 20.23 11.65 37.71
CA GLN A 860 20.68 12.73 36.83
C GLN A 860 20.25 12.51 35.36
N VAL A 861 19.96 11.27 34.95
CA VAL A 861 19.69 10.93 33.54
C VAL A 861 18.41 11.59 33.04
N ASP A 862 17.29 11.46 33.77
CA ASP A 862 16.00 12.03 33.35
C ASP A 862 16.07 13.56 33.21
N GLY A 863 16.75 14.22 34.16
CA GLY A 863 17.00 15.67 34.10
C GLY A 863 17.90 16.07 32.92
N MET A 864 18.82 15.21 32.49
CA MET A 864 19.62 15.43 31.27
C MET A 864 18.79 15.23 30.00
N VAL A 865 17.88 14.26 29.97
CA VAL A 865 16.94 14.04 28.85
C VAL A 865 16.07 15.28 28.65
N GLU A 866 15.42 15.79 29.70
CA GLU A 866 14.61 17.01 29.58
C GLU A 866 15.45 18.23 29.16
N ARG A 867 16.67 18.38 29.69
CA ARG A 867 17.60 19.44 29.26
C ARG A 867 17.98 19.32 27.78
N PHE A 868 18.14 18.11 27.24
CA PHE A 868 18.44 17.90 25.82
C PHE A 868 17.31 18.48 24.93
N PHE A 869 16.06 18.10 25.21
CA PHE A 869 14.90 18.59 24.47
C PHE A 869 14.58 20.08 24.72
N GLN A 870 15.08 20.67 25.80
CA GLN A 870 15.06 22.13 26.07
C GLN A 870 16.25 22.89 25.43
N GLY A 871 16.97 22.30 24.47
CA GLY A 871 18.08 22.96 23.78
C GLY A 871 19.31 23.24 24.64
N ASN A 872 19.48 22.52 25.77
CA ASN A 872 20.48 22.81 26.80
C ASN A 872 21.52 21.69 26.94
N TYR A 873 22.49 21.70 26.02
CA TYR A 873 23.45 20.61 25.79
C TYR A 873 24.72 20.63 26.67
N ASP A 874 24.92 21.62 27.56
CA ASP A 874 26.05 21.63 28.51
C ASP A 874 25.76 20.80 29.77
N PHE A 875 25.81 19.47 29.63
CA PHE A 875 25.58 18.56 30.75
C PHE A 875 26.71 18.54 31.80
N LEU A 876 27.91 19.02 31.44
CA LEU A 876 29.09 19.01 32.31
C LEU A 876 29.21 20.27 33.20
N GLY A 877 28.32 21.24 33.04
CA GLY A 877 28.30 22.48 33.83
C GLY A 877 29.51 23.38 33.59
N GLN A 878 30.19 23.23 32.45
CA GLN A 878 31.41 23.99 32.14
C GLN A 878 31.11 25.49 31.90
N SER A 879 29.85 25.80 31.59
CA SER A 879 29.34 27.16 31.34
C SER A 879 28.80 27.86 32.58
N ASP A 880 28.63 27.19 33.73
CA ASP A 880 27.84 27.70 34.87
C ASP A 880 28.46 28.92 35.59
N ARG A 881 29.68 29.35 35.25
CA ARG A 881 30.23 30.65 35.68
C ARG A 881 29.75 31.84 34.82
N ASN A 882 29.40 31.62 33.56
CA ASN A 882 29.22 32.66 32.54
C ASN A 882 27.83 32.57 31.86
N ARG A 883 26.86 31.97 32.57
CA ARG A 883 25.59 31.52 32.01
C ARG A 883 24.53 32.62 32.05
N VAL A 884 24.18 33.11 30.87
CA VAL A 884 23.24 34.21 30.67
C VAL A 884 21.87 33.67 30.28
N PRO A 885 20.76 34.05 30.98
CA PRO A 885 19.41 33.70 30.56
C PRO A 885 19.13 34.18 29.13
N GLY A 886 18.60 33.31 28.27
CA GLY A 886 18.29 33.64 26.88
C GLY A 886 19.47 33.60 25.90
N PHE A 887 20.70 33.27 26.34
CA PHE A 887 21.87 33.19 25.44
C PHE A 887 22.66 31.87 25.54
N TYR A 888 23.35 31.52 24.45
CA TYR A 888 24.44 30.55 24.40
C TYR A 888 25.77 31.31 24.52
N SER A 889 26.44 31.19 25.68
CA SER A 889 27.73 31.83 25.96
C SER A 889 28.89 30.96 25.44
N LEU A 890 29.21 31.06 24.15
CA LEU A 890 30.21 30.20 23.47
C LEU A 890 31.65 30.42 23.99
N GLN A 891 32.00 31.68 24.22
CA GLN A 891 33.28 32.13 24.78
C GLN A 891 33.05 33.46 25.51
N GLY A 892 33.84 33.77 26.53
CA GLY A 892 33.73 35.03 27.29
C GLY A 892 33.29 34.85 28.73
N ASP A 893 33.79 35.71 29.62
CA ASP A 893 33.21 35.95 30.94
C ASP A 893 32.01 36.90 30.80
N TRP A 894 30.81 36.32 30.72
CA TRP A 894 29.54 37.03 30.50
C TRP A 894 28.68 37.01 31.77
N SER A 895 28.14 38.15 32.14
CA SER A 895 27.28 38.33 33.31
C SER A 895 26.12 39.28 33.02
N LEU A 896 24.99 39.08 33.71
CA LEU A 896 23.81 39.95 33.62
C LEU A 896 23.74 40.83 34.88
N GLU A 897 23.92 42.13 34.71
CA GLU A 897 23.84 43.13 35.77
C GLU A 897 22.43 43.75 35.78
N THR A 898 21.70 43.60 36.90
CA THR A 898 20.27 43.96 37.03
C THR A 898 19.99 45.12 37.99
N GLY A 899 21.04 45.86 38.40
CA GLY A 899 20.96 46.91 39.42
C GLY A 899 20.64 48.34 38.92
N GLY A 900 20.27 48.51 37.64
CA GLY A 900 19.98 49.80 37.02
C GLY A 900 18.60 49.87 36.36
N GLU A 901 18.32 50.94 35.62
CA GLU A 901 17.00 51.17 34.97
C GLU A 901 16.64 50.12 33.91
N SER A 902 17.64 49.50 33.26
CA SER A 902 17.49 48.38 32.31
C SER A 902 18.49 47.26 32.64
N PRO A 903 18.18 45.99 32.34
CA PRO A 903 19.16 44.91 32.44
C PRO A 903 20.33 45.13 31.47
N VAL A 904 21.56 45.03 31.96
CA VAL A 904 22.79 45.20 31.18
C VAL A 904 23.52 43.86 31.10
N LEU A 905 23.87 43.44 29.89
CA LEU A 905 24.76 42.31 29.69
C LEU A 905 26.20 42.79 29.60
N ARG A 906 27.05 42.33 30.51
CA ARG A 906 28.46 42.68 30.57
C ARG A 906 29.33 41.51 30.15
N GLN A 907 30.29 41.79 29.28
CA GLN A 907 31.43 40.92 29.03
C GLN A 907 32.67 41.54 29.68
N ASP A 908 33.42 40.75 30.44
CA ASP A 908 34.63 41.20 31.15
C ASP A 908 35.90 40.53 30.61
N GLY A 909 36.60 41.21 29.71
CA GLY A 909 37.89 40.77 29.17
C GLY A 909 39.09 41.01 30.09
N SER A 910 38.96 41.69 31.23
CA SER A 910 40.12 42.08 32.05
C SER A 910 40.94 40.87 32.54
N LYS A 911 40.26 39.78 32.90
CA LYS A 911 40.87 38.52 33.36
C LYS A 911 41.70 37.80 32.29
N TRP A 912 41.52 38.15 31.02
CA TRP A 912 42.33 37.59 29.92
C TRP A 912 43.77 38.13 29.96
N VAL A 913 43.98 39.34 30.48
CA VAL A 913 45.32 39.96 30.60
C VAL A 913 46.15 39.35 31.73
N ASP A 914 45.54 38.98 32.86
CA ASP A 914 46.25 38.41 34.02
C ASP A 914 46.95 37.06 33.71
N GLY A 915 46.54 36.36 32.65
CA GLY A 915 47.21 35.15 32.15
C GLY A 915 48.51 35.40 31.38
N LEU A 916 48.78 36.65 30.96
CA LEU A 916 49.94 37.05 30.17
C LEU A 916 50.80 38.03 30.97
N SER A 917 51.96 37.58 31.44
CA SER A 917 52.83 38.36 32.33
C SER A 917 53.10 39.78 31.81
N SER A 918 52.64 40.79 32.56
CA SER A 918 52.65 42.23 32.22
C SER A 918 54.04 42.81 31.88
N GLY A 919 55.12 42.12 32.26
CA GLY A 919 56.49 42.48 31.88
C GLY A 919 56.80 42.35 30.37
N VAL A 920 56.13 41.44 29.64
CA VAL A 920 56.44 41.21 28.21
C VAL A 920 55.83 42.29 27.32
N ALA A 921 54.58 42.70 27.59
CA ALA A 921 53.89 43.74 26.84
C ALA A 921 54.59 45.11 26.95
N SER A 922 55.10 45.47 28.14
CA SER A 922 55.79 46.75 28.35
C SER A 922 57.21 46.82 27.77
N LEU A 923 57.85 45.68 27.53
CA LEU A 923 59.17 45.60 26.88
C LEU A 923 59.07 45.61 25.34
N ALA A 924 58.07 44.94 24.76
CA ALA A 924 57.92 44.81 23.31
C ALA A 924 57.64 46.15 22.59
N GLY A 925 56.81 47.02 23.21
CA GLY A 925 56.36 48.28 22.62
C GLY A 925 57.46 49.32 22.33
N LYS A 926 58.71 49.11 22.80
CA LYS A 926 59.84 50.02 22.54
C LYS A 926 60.76 49.60 21.39
N PHE A 927 60.61 48.40 20.81
CA PHE A 927 61.64 47.85 19.91
C PHE A 927 61.16 47.36 18.52
N MET A 928 59.86 47.18 18.26
CA MET A 928 59.39 46.77 16.93
C MET A 928 58.17 47.57 16.45
N GLY A 929 58.30 48.19 15.27
CA GLY A 929 57.20 48.78 14.52
C GLY A 929 56.38 47.72 13.76
N LYS A 930 55.83 48.08 12.57
CA LYS A 930 54.81 47.33 11.78
C LYS A 930 54.82 45.79 11.81
N ARG A 931 55.96 45.11 11.92
CA ARG A 931 56.03 43.64 12.15
C ARG A 931 55.34 43.14 13.42
N TYR A 932 55.04 44.03 14.37
CA TYR A 932 54.32 43.70 15.59
C TYR A 932 52.93 43.13 15.29
N GLN A 933 52.12 43.72 14.39
CA GLN A 933 50.79 43.18 14.08
C GLN A 933 50.85 41.82 13.36
N GLU A 934 51.75 41.65 12.37
CA GLU A 934 51.92 40.36 11.67
C GLU A 934 52.39 39.24 12.62
N PHE A 935 53.22 39.57 13.62
CA PHE A 935 53.62 38.62 14.67
C PHE A 935 52.49 38.29 15.66
N LEU A 936 51.63 39.26 15.98
CA LEU A 936 50.47 39.05 16.85
C LEU A 936 49.38 38.20 16.17
N ASP A 937 49.06 38.46 14.89
CA ASP A 937 48.08 37.68 14.13
C ASP A 937 48.55 36.23 13.86
N GLY A 938 49.86 35.97 13.94
CA GLY A 938 50.46 34.63 13.78
C GLY A 938 50.48 33.75 15.03
N ILE A 939 50.11 34.29 16.20
CA ILE A 939 50.04 33.52 17.46
C ILE A 939 48.56 33.33 17.81
N GLU A 940 48.07 32.08 17.73
CA GLU A 940 46.67 31.70 18.00
C GLU A 940 46.14 32.15 19.39
N ALA A 941 47.02 32.54 20.31
CA ALA A 941 46.67 33.13 21.59
C ALA A 941 45.82 34.42 21.50
N TYR A 942 45.82 35.14 20.37
CA TYR A 942 44.99 36.35 20.18
C TYR A 942 43.58 36.10 19.62
N ALA A 943 43.22 34.84 19.32
CA ALA A 943 41.90 34.48 18.76
C ALA A 943 40.78 34.38 19.83
N TYR A 944 40.76 35.30 20.80
CA TYR A 944 39.70 35.37 21.81
C TYR A 944 38.56 36.28 21.33
N PHE A 945 37.46 35.65 20.92
CA PHE A 945 36.26 36.31 20.41
C PHE A 945 35.05 35.93 21.27
N PRO A 946 34.83 36.61 22.41
CA PRO A 946 33.65 36.37 23.23
C PRO A 946 32.35 36.55 22.44
N LEU A 947 31.50 35.52 22.52
CA LEU A 947 30.28 35.37 21.74
C LEU A 947 29.13 34.99 22.67
N ALA A 948 28.09 35.81 22.69
CA ALA A 948 26.80 35.49 23.32
C ALA A 948 25.72 35.47 22.24
N VAL A 949 25.30 34.27 21.83
CA VAL A 949 24.30 34.06 20.77
C VAL A 949 22.91 33.96 21.39
N ALA A 950 21.93 34.69 20.89
CA ALA A 950 20.55 34.62 21.38
C ALA A 950 19.98 33.21 21.12
N ARG A 951 19.42 32.58 22.16
CA ARG A 951 18.84 31.23 22.08
C ARG A 951 17.65 31.23 21.15
N ASP A 952 17.67 30.31 20.18
CA ASP A 952 16.51 29.98 19.34
C ASP A 952 15.95 31.18 18.55
N VAL A 953 16.78 32.22 18.37
CA VAL A 953 16.50 33.39 17.53
C VAL A 953 17.39 33.33 16.28
N GLN A 954 16.87 32.67 15.24
CA GLN A 954 17.36 32.84 13.88
C GLN A 954 16.60 33.97 13.19
N ALA A 955 17.30 34.75 12.37
CA ALA A 955 16.75 35.87 11.64
C ALA A 955 17.06 35.80 10.15
N ARG A 956 16.12 36.29 9.36
CA ARG A 956 16.18 36.58 7.93
C ARG A 956 15.36 37.86 7.72
N ASP A 957 15.81 38.74 6.82
CA ASP A 957 15.08 39.96 6.44
C ASP A 957 14.68 40.80 7.69
N ALA A 958 15.71 41.26 8.42
CA ALA A 958 15.59 41.73 9.80
C ALA A 958 16.48 42.93 10.14
N ASP A 959 15.96 43.80 11.02
CA ASP A 959 16.69 44.93 11.62
C ASP A 959 17.10 44.59 13.06
N LEU A 960 18.39 44.68 13.35
CA LEU A 960 18.99 44.51 14.67
C LEU A 960 19.43 45.86 15.24
N GLN A 961 19.16 46.10 16.51
CA GLN A 961 19.63 47.27 17.25
C GLN A 961 20.17 46.83 18.61
N VAL A 962 21.27 47.44 19.08
CA VAL A 962 21.77 47.31 20.46
C VAL A 962 22.44 48.60 20.91
N GLU A 963 22.37 48.93 22.19
CA GLU A 963 23.20 49.98 22.77
C GLU A 963 24.44 49.35 23.40
N VAL A 964 25.62 49.89 23.06
CA VAL A 964 26.93 49.37 23.47
C VAL A 964 27.68 50.44 24.25
N LEU A 965 28.24 50.07 25.39
CA LEU A 965 29.13 50.89 26.21
C LEU A 965 30.51 50.26 26.26
N LEU A 966 31.46 50.92 25.60
CA LEU A 966 32.86 50.51 25.52
C LEU A 966 33.62 51.06 26.73
N GLN A 967 33.71 50.28 27.81
CA GLN A 967 34.13 50.77 29.13
C GLN A 967 35.65 50.76 29.32
N ALA A 968 36.31 49.62 29.06
CA ALA A 968 37.76 49.46 29.26
C ALA A 968 38.37 48.47 28.25
N GLY A 969 39.71 48.41 28.23
CA GLY A 969 40.48 47.63 27.28
C GLY A 969 41.71 48.40 26.79
N SER A 970 42.82 47.70 26.62
CA SER A 970 44.17 48.23 26.30
C SER A 970 44.74 47.64 25.00
N ILE A 971 44.34 46.43 24.62
CA ILE A 971 44.70 45.78 23.35
C ILE A 971 43.56 45.96 22.35
N ASP A 972 42.32 45.79 22.79
CA ASP A 972 41.14 46.19 22.03
C ASP A 972 40.11 46.85 22.97
N ARG A 973 39.23 47.69 22.42
CA ARG A 973 38.12 48.29 23.15
C ARG A 973 36.92 48.36 22.22
N ALA A 974 36.36 47.18 21.96
CA ALA A 974 35.37 46.98 20.93
C ALA A 974 34.17 46.15 21.39
N GLY A 975 33.09 46.31 20.63
CA GLY A 975 31.85 45.58 20.83
C GLY A 975 30.89 45.81 19.68
N GLY A 976 29.99 44.87 19.47
CA GLY A 976 28.92 45.02 18.50
C GLY A 976 28.11 43.76 18.28
N LEU A 977 27.46 43.70 17.11
CA LEU A 977 26.46 42.69 16.75
C LEU A 977 27.08 41.56 15.94
N VAL A 978 26.73 40.32 16.29
CA VAL A 978 26.89 39.14 15.42
C VAL A 978 25.54 38.75 14.81
N PHE A 979 25.54 38.39 13.52
CA PHE A 979 24.33 38.06 12.78
C PHE A 979 24.64 37.12 11.60
N GLY A 980 23.61 36.45 11.09
CA GLY A 980 23.80 35.43 10.04
C GLY A 980 24.66 34.25 10.49
N LEU A 981 24.73 33.98 11.80
CA LEU A 981 25.56 32.92 12.36
C LEU A 981 24.98 31.55 12.04
N LYS A 982 25.73 30.73 11.31
CA LYS A 982 25.35 29.36 10.94
C LYS A 982 26.00 28.33 11.85
N ASN A 983 27.26 28.56 12.20
CA ASN A 983 28.03 27.80 13.18
C ASN A 983 29.13 28.70 13.75
N SER A 984 29.89 28.19 14.72
CA SER A 984 30.94 28.94 15.45
C SER A 984 32.07 29.50 14.57
N GLY A 985 32.19 29.10 13.29
CA GLY A 985 33.19 29.61 12.35
C GLY A 985 32.64 30.38 11.15
N ASN A 986 31.31 30.52 11.03
CA ASN A 986 30.65 31.13 9.86
C ASN A 986 29.54 32.12 10.29
N TYR A 987 29.85 33.41 10.29
CA TYR A 987 28.99 34.51 10.77
C TYR A 987 29.46 35.90 10.32
N PHE A 988 28.60 36.91 10.37
CA PHE A 988 28.96 38.33 10.19
C PHE A 988 29.08 39.06 11.54
N VAL A 989 29.98 40.05 11.62
CA VAL A 989 30.12 40.94 12.78
C VAL A 989 30.17 42.39 12.33
N PHE A 990 29.29 43.23 12.88
CA PHE A 990 29.49 44.68 12.86
C PHE A 990 30.19 45.10 14.16
N ARG A 991 31.43 45.57 14.06
CA ARG A 991 32.30 45.98 15.17
C ARG A 991 32.47 47.50 15.18
N VAL A 992 32.29 48.13 16.34
CA VAL A 992 32.78 49.48 16.62
C VAL A 992 33.93 49.42 17.62
N ASN A 993 34.98 50.23 17.42
CA ASN A 993 36.21 50.22 18.23
C ASN A 993 36.64 51.65 18.64
N ALA A 994 36.85 51.87 19.95
CA ALA A 994 37.24 53.15 20.53
C ALA A 994 38.76 53.35 20.78
N LEU A 995 39.61 52.38 20.41
CA LEU A 995 41.06 52.58 20.33
C LEU A 995 41.55 52.84 18.91
N GLU A 996 40.82 52.36 17.91
CA GLU A 996 41.17 52.48 16.49
C GLU A 996 40.29 53.49 15.71
N ASP A 997 39.40 54.21 16.40
CA ASP A 997 38.40 55.16 15.84
C ASP A 997 37.77 54.67 14.53
N ASN A 998 37.21 53.45 14.55
CA ASN A 998 36.59 52.87 13.36
C ASN A 998 35.39 51.97 13.65
N ALA A 999 34.60 51.79 12.60
CA ALA A 999 33.60 50.74 12.47
C ALA A 999 33.99 49.81 11.32
N VAL A 1000 33.84 48.50 11.53
CA VAL A 1000 34.23 47.46 10.55
C VAL A 1000 33.16 46.38 10.49
N LEU A 1001 32.77 46.00 9.28
CA LEU A 1001 31.99 44.80 8.99
C LEU A 1001 32.94 43.66 8.62
N PHE A 1002 32.97 42.62 9.45
CA PHE A 1002 33.69 41.38 9.18
C PHE A 1002 32.73 40.27 8.75
N GLU A 1003 33.19 39.41 7.85
CA GLU A 1003 32.61 38.09 7.61
C GLU A 1003 33.63 37.03 8.07
N PHE A 1004 33.20 36.09 8.90
CA PHE A 1004 33.97 34.90 9.25
C PHE A 1004 33.53 33.78 8.32
N VAL A 1005 34.49 33.15 7.64
CA VAL A 1005 34.27 31.98 6.78
C VAL A 1005 35.26 30.90 7.21
N ASP A 1006 34.75 29.78 7.72
CA ASP A 1006 35.54 28.68 8.29
C ASP A 1006 36.65 29.17 9.25
N ASN A 1007 36.26 29.98 10.25
CA ASN A 1007 37.11 30.67 11.23
C ASN A 1007 38.07 31.74 10.66
N ARG A 1008 38.13 31.96 9.34
CA ARG A 1008 38.94 33.03 8.74
C ARG A 1008 38.16 34.34 8.74
N ARG A 1009 38.70 35.36 9.45
CA ARG A 1009 38.16 36.73 9.48
C ARG A 1009 38.48 37.46 8.19
N LEU A 1010 37.46 37.87 7.44
CA LEU A 1010 37.55 38.68 6.23
C LEU A 1010 36.94 40.07 6.49
N GLU A 1011 37.70 41.15 6.23
CA GLU A 1011 37.16 42.51 6.24
C GLU A 1011 36.30 42.72 4.99
N ARG A 1012 35.05 43.19 5.15
CA ARG A 1012 34.12 43.44 4.04
C ARG A 1012 33.90 44.93 3.78
N ALA A 1013 33.78 45.73 4.84
CA ALA A 1013 33.68 47.18 4.75
C ALA A 1013 34.23 47.83 6.02
N LYS A 1014 34.82 49.02 5.91
CA LYS A 1014 35.41 49.79 7.01
C LYS A 1014 35.19 51.28 6.82
N ALA A 1015 34.95 51.98 7.91
CA ALA A 1015 34.82 53.44 7.97
C ALA A 1015 35.56 54.00 9.18
N GLU A 1016 36.14 55.18 9.02
CA GLU A 1016 36.63 56.00 10.13
C GLU A 1016 35.42 56.57 10.88
N LEU A 1017 35.41 56.37 12.20
CA LEU A 1017 34.32 56.77 13.08
C LEU A 1017 34.91 57.12 14.45
N PRO A 1018 34.96 58.40 14.84
CA PRO A 1018 35.44 58.79 16.16
C PRO A 1018 34.52 58.23 17.27
N VAL A 1019 35.06 57.41 18.19
CA VAL A 1019 34.25 56.75 19.24
C VAL A 1019 34.73 57.14 20.63
N VAL A 1020 33.85 57.81 21.39
CA VAL A 1020 34.14 58.20 22.77
C VAL A 1020 33.89 57.02 23.72
N ALA A 1021 34.96 56.42 24.24
CA ALA A 1021 34.88 55.39 25.27
C ALA A 1021 34.15 55.90 26.54
N GLY A 1022 33.46 55.01 27.24
CA GLY A 1022 32.66 55.35 28.43
C GLY A 1022 31.33 56.05 28.13
N ARG A 1023 30.91 56.13 26.85
CA ARG A 1023 29.58 56.59 26.43
C ARG A 1023 28.77 55.44 25.80
N TRP A 1024 27.46 55.42 26.04
CA TRP A 1024 26.53 54.55 25.31
C TRP A 1024 26.37 55.02 23.87
N THR A 1025 26.53 54.09 22.94
CA THR A 1025 26.39 54.30 21.50
C THR A 1025 25.45 53.24 20.93
N ARG A 1026 24.46 53.67 20.16
CA ARG A 1026 23.52 52.77 19.49
C ARG A 1026 24.13 52.24 18.21
N GLN A 1027 24.18 50.92 18.05
CA GLN A 1027 24.56 50.24 16.82
C GLN A 1027 23.32 49.58 16.20
N GLU A 1028 23.14 49.77 14.91
CA GLU A 1028 22.04 49.18 14.14
C GLU A 1028 22.62 48.44 12.92
N VAL A 1029 22.05 47.27 12.60
CA VAL A 1029 22.35 46.50 11.41
C VAL A 1029 21.04 46.07 10.76
N GLN A 1030 20.81 46.56 9.55
CA GLN A 1030 19.66 46.20 8.71
C GLN A 1030 20.10 45.14 7.69
N VAL A 1031 19.44 43.99 7.68
CA VAL A 1031 19.77 42.85 6.81
C VAL A 1031 18.56 42.51 5.94
N HIS A 1032 18.57 42.91 4.68
CA HIS A 1032 17.48 42.63 3.73
C HIS A 1032 18.00 41.91 2.49
N GLY A 1033 17.61 40.65 2.34
CA GLY A 1033 18.12 39.72 1.34
C GLY A 1033 19.63 39.55 1.49
N ASN A 1034 20.37 40.10 0.54
CA ASN A 1034 21.83 40.13 0.50
C ASN A 1034 22.44 41.47 0.95
N ARG A 1035 21.63 42.51 1.18
CA ARG A 1035 22.11 43.85 1.58
C ARG A 1035 22.22 43.97 3.09
N ILE A 1036 23.38 44.44 3.55
CA ILE A 1036 23.69 44.76 4.93
C ILE A 1036 23.96 46.27 5.02
N ALA A 1037 23.19 46.99 5.82
CA ALA A 1037 23.43 48.42 6.12
C ALA A 1037 23.64 48.60 7.63
N CYS A 1038 24.75 49.23 8.01
CA CYS A 1038 25.14 49.43 9.40
C CYS A 1038 25.08 50.92 9.76
N ARG A 1039 24.46 51.25 10.89
CA ARG A 1039 24.33 52.62 11.40
C ARG A 1039 24.88 52.72 12.83
N VAL A 1040 25.31 53.92 13.19
CA VAL A 1040 25.75 54.25 14.54
C VAL A 1040 25.11 55.59 14.95
N ASP A 1041 24.43 55.61 16.10
CA ASP A 1041 23.61 56.74 16.57
C ASP A 1041 22.68 57.30 15.46
N GLY A 1042 22.08 56.40 14.67
CA GLY A 1042 21.19 56.69 13.53
C GLY A 1042 21.89 57.11 12.23
N GLN A 1043 23.18 57.46 12.26
CA GLN A 1043 23.95 57.84 11.08
C GLN A 1043 24.39 56.60 10.28
N PRO A 1044 24.24 56.57 8.93
CA PRO A 1044 24.75 55.47 8.12
C PRO A 1044 26.28 55.46 8.12
N VAL A 1045 26.88 54.29 8.38
CA VAL A 1045 28.34 54.14 8.49
C VAL A 1045 28.90 53.17 7.44
N LEU A 1046 28.24 52.03 7.19
CA LEU A 1046 28.65 51.05 6.18
C LEU A 1046 27.44 50.53 5.39
N GLU A 1047 27.62 50.29 4.10
CA GLU A 1047 26.75 49.39 3.31
C GLU A 1047 27.62 48.32 2.65
N TYR A 1048 27.10 47.08 2.57
CA TYR A 1048 27.74 45.96 1.91
C TYR A 1048 26.69 45.04 1.29
N GLU A 1049 27.00 44.49 0.12
CA GLU A 1049 26.17 43.50 -0.56
C GLU A 1049 26.89 42.15 -0.56
N SER A 1050 26.30 41.18 0.12
CA SER A 1050 26.83 39.83 0.26
C SER A 1050 26.52 38.96 -0.97
N ALA A 1051 27.33 37.91 -1.18
CA ALA A 1051 27.16 37.01 -2.33
C ALA A 1051 25.92 36.10 -2.24
N LYS A 1052 25.29 35.98 -1.06
CA LYS A 1052 24.13 35.12 -0.77
C LYS A 1052 23.26 35.78 0.30
N PRO A 1053 21.93 35.52 0.33
CA PRO A 1053 21.07 36.01 1.40
C PRO A 1053 21.58 35.62 2.79
N VAL A 1054 21.54 36.57 3.73
CA VAL A 1054 22.09 36.41 5.07
C VAL A 1054 21.00 35.90 6.00
N VAL A 1055 21.20 34.67 6.50
CA VAL A 1055 20.27 33.96 7.38
C VAL A 1055 21.07 33.22 8.44
N GLY A 1056 20.64 33.29 9.69
CA GLY A 1056 21.24 32.56 10.82
C GLY A 1056 20.93 33.20 12.17
N TYR A 1057 21.58 32.72 13.22
CA TYR A 1057 21.45 33.25 14.57
C TYR A 1057 22.02 34.68 14.70
N VAL A 1058 21.56 35.38 15.74
CA VAL A 1058 21.96 36.75 16.08
C VAL A 1058 22.48 36.82 17.53
N GLY A 1059 23.25 37.85 17.87
CA GLY A 1059 23.81 37.99 19.21
C GLY A 1059 24.83 39.11 19.34
N LEU A 1060 25.70 38.98 20.34
CA LEU A 1060 26.67 39.98 20.78
C LEU A 1060 28.11 39.45 20.66
N TRP A 1061 29.03 40.33 20.30
CA TRP A 1061 30.44 40.03 20.02
C TRP A 1061 31.37 41.07 20.64
N THR A 1062 32.52 40.63 21.16
CA THR A 1062 33.63 41.49 21.63
C THR A 1062 35.00 40.87 21.25
N LYS A 1063 36.11 41.45 21.71
CA LYS A 1063 37.46 40.96 21.43
C LYS A 1063 38.45 41.20 22.57
N ALA A 1064 39.35 40.24 22.77
CA ALA A 1064 40.53 40.33 23.64
C ALA A 1064 40.21 40.83 25.07
N ASP A 1065 40.83 41.93 25.51
CA ASP A 1065 40.71 42.49 26.86
C ASP A 1065 39.59 43.54 27.00
N SER A 1066 38.71 43.65 26.01
CA SER A 1066 37.56 44.57 26.07
C SER A 1066 36.71 44.29 27.30
N VAL A 1067 36.33 45.35 28.03
CA VAL A 1067 35.22 45.30 28.99
C VAL A 1067 34.09 46.11 28.37
N THR A 1068 33.05 45.40 27.95
CA THR A 1068 31.95 45.95 27.15
C THR A 1068 30.62 45.59 27.78
N GLN A 1069 29.76 46.59 27.90
CA GLN A 1069 28.38 46.44 28.35
C GLN A 1069 27.41 46.63 27.16
N PHE A 1070 26.32 45.86 27.17
CA PHE A 1070 25.29 45.84 26.14
C PHE A 1070 23.90 45.94 26.78
N ARG A 1071 22.99 46.69 26.17
CA ARG A 1071 21.57 46.72 26.57
C ARG A 1071 20.66 46.90 25.36
N ASP A 1072 19.37 46.64 25.57
CA ASP A 1072 18.30 46.90 24.60
C ASP A 1072 18.51 46.26 23.22
N LEU A 1073 19.16 45.08 23.19
CA LEU A 1073 19.26 44.24 22.00
C LEU A 1073 17.84 43.92 21.52
N THR A 1074 17.49 44.43 20.36
CA THR A 1074 16.16 44.35 19.76
C THR A 1074 16.28 43.80 18.35
N LEU A 1075 15.44 42.84 18.02
CA LEU A 1075 15.28 42.26 16.68
C LEU A 1075 13.91 42.68 16.14
N THR A 1076 13.86 43.28 14.96
CA THR A 1076 12.62 43.63 14.27
C THR A 1076 12.49 42.82 12.99
N VAL A 1077 11.42 42.02 12.88
CA VAL A 1077 11.09 41.23 11.68
C VAL A 1077 9.68 41.60 11.26
N GLY A 1078 9.47 41.92 9.98
CA GLY A 1078 8.16 42.33 9.46
C GLY A 1078 7.55 43.56 10.14
N GLY A 1079 8.37 44.42 10.75
CA GLY A 1079 7.93 45.59 11.51
C GLY A 1079 7.54 45.35 12.97
N VAL A 1080 7.67 44.11 13.49
CA VAL A 1080 7.39 43.79 14.89
C VAL A 1080 8.69 43.71 15.70
N PRO A 1081 8.95 44.63 16.66
CA PRO A 1081 10.17 44.61 17.47
C PRO A 1081 10.05 43.61 18.64
N ARG A 1082 11.11 42.83 18.87
CA ARG A 1082 11.27 41.87 19.97
C ARG A 1082 12.56 42.16 20.73
N GLN A 1083 12.45 42.50 22.02
CA GLN A 1083 13.60 42.68 22.92
C GLN A 1083 14.18 41.32 23.34
N LEU A 1084 15.50 41.15 23.22
CA LEU A 1084 16.20 39.88 23.44
C LEU A 1084 16.99 39.83 24.77
N ILE A 1085 17.25 40.99 25.39
CA ILE A 1085 17.76 41.08 26.77
C ILE A 1085 16.57 41.44 27.67
N THR A 1086 16.06 40.48 28.44
CA THR A 1086 14.88 40.66 29.29
C THR A 1086 15.07 40.11 30.71
N LEU A 1087 14.32 40.67 31.66
CA LEU A 1087 14.30 40.18 33.05
C LEU A 1087 13.36 38.97 33.16
N GLY A 1088 13.90 37.76 33.03
CA GLY A 1088 13.28 36.54 33.59
C GLY A 1088 11.96 36.08 32.96
N GLY A 1089 11.75 36.31 31.66
CA GLY A 1089 10.72 35.57 30.91
C GLY A 1089 11.10 34.08 30.77
N PRO A 1090 10.13 33.16 30.64
CA PRO A 1090 10.43 31.77 30.29
C PRO A 1090 11.10 31.70 28.91
N PRO A 1091 11.88 30.64 28.61
CA PRO A 1091 12.20 30.33 27.23
C PRO A 1091 10.90 30.12 26.44
N ILE A 1092 10.85 30.62 25.21
CA ILE A 1092 9.79 30.36 24.23
C ILE A 1092 10.28 29.20 23.36
#